data_AF-A0A8S2ATR4-F1
#
_entry.id   AF-A0A8S2ATR4-F1
#
_cell.length_a   1.000
_cell.length_b   1.000
_cell.length_c   1.000
_cell.angle_alpha   90.00
_cell.angle_beta   90.00
_cell.angle_gamma   90.00
#
_symmetry.space_group_name_H-M   'P 1'
#
loop_
_entity.id
_entity.type
_entity.pdbx_description
1 polymer ?
#
loop_
_entity_poly.entity_id
_entity_poly.type
_entity_poly.pdbx_seq_one_letter_code
_entity_poly.pdbx_strand_id
1 'polypeptide(L)'
;MDYYESYRTSKPRVLDEILDQQIDNCWTIGLSRHLTGLGRTQGILHEKESLSIQYLFNGVCKDNLFPKGAIDNLLSAKPFLINEGTVLDRLCPLTYKLGAANEAVEINASRFKVEDLIVHRVEEYENLTKFNDDLLRCLRRSPVAIAVPVFESFGNIGSEIYAPRIDELEHVNVYHVMLLTGLGRMNGVRFLEAQDSKGKDRGVEGYIKIAMNIPFVSHFVEIKGLHCTPPNPKLLFKPVTTLDTILHTSYVDACRAHCIMLASKSFIADSERDEILKGLDTVRLQITERSLEIYSDVEDVQMNVEAGLTNAIGDLAKKLQRGVSVNDMSATVSRIWCRNAICFIISTIKNLQIALVQLALKNKTLIITSLSTNLRKAYSVSLAHILLAYVEQLDRDCTRYLECQMRLNFCPLGSCDFAGSYLPIDRSGVAQALEFTGPMRNSIDAVTDRDFVVDLLHSTARTATHLSGLAATCVLWSSEECGFINSSCSVSNGSCIMQQRYPHPMEIVRQKVERVKGFLCIGLNTKELSPLTYDYDFQDDRRLLFDSFSTIAGMIKLSVDFLLHASFNEERIKKCLPVVHLSEAILVTYLEQKGFTPLESMDFVDNIVSYCVLHGRKVESVSVEDLKQKWPIFGDLENHMIAATSLNLFRSEGSAGADSIDTQLTNWMLKLGMTS
;
A
#
# COMPACT_ATOMS: atom_id res chain seq x y z
N MET A 1 -17.75 37.74 37.85
CA MET A 1 -18.06 38.16 36.47
C MET A 1 -16.89 38.95 35.87
N ASP A 2 -15.65 38.70 36.32
CA ASP A 2 -14.46 39.50 35.97
C ASP A 2 -13.38 38.67 35.26
N TYR A 3 -13.75 37.99 34.18
CA TYR A 3 -12.79 37.32 33.28
C TYR A 3 -12.78 37.92 31.86
N TYR A 4 -13.66 38.90 31.58
CA TYR A 4 -13.80 39.49 30.24
C TYR A 4 -13.15 40.88 30.07
N GLU A 5 -12.80 41.59 31.15
CA GLU A 5 -12.23 42.95 31.03
C GLU A 5 -10.70 43.04 31.09
N SER A 6 -9.97 42.00 31.49
CA SER A 6 -8.50 42.06 31.59
C SER A 6 -7.74 41.80 30.27
N TYR A 7 -8.44 41.54 29.16
CA TYR A 7 -7.81 41.16 27.87
C TYR A 7 -7.62 42.33 26.88
N ARG A 8 -7.81 43.58 27.31
CA ARG A 8 -7.77 44.79 26.46
C ARG A 8 -6.52 45.65 26.58
N THR A 9 -5.55 45.30 27.41
CA THR A 9 -4.38 46.16 27.66
C THR A 9 -3.06 45.41 27.59
N SER A 10 -2.61 45.09 26.37
CA SER A 10 -1.20 45.20 25.96
C SER A 10 -0.98 44.55 24.58
N LYS A 11 -0.38 45.35 23.69
CA LYS A 11 0.03 45.08 22.29
C LYS A 11 -1.09 45.13 21.23
N PRO A 12 -0.89 45.89 20.14
CA PRO A 12 -1.82 45.85 19.00
C PRO A 12 -1.87 44.43 18.46
N ARG A 13 -3.07 43.90 18.21
CA ARG A 13 -3.22 42.56 17.66
C ARG A 13 -2.89 42.64 16.16
N VAL A 14 -2.30 41.57 15.63
CA VAL A 14 -2.08 41.38 14.17
C VAL A 14 -3.37 41.60 13.35
N LEU A 15 -4.55 41.42 13.96
CA LEU A 15 -5.84 41.76 13.34
C LEU A 15 -6.09 43.27 13.16
N ASP A 16 -5.52 44.11 14.03
CA ASP A 16 -5.63 45.57 13.92
C ASP A 16 -4.68 46.09 12.82
N GLU A 17 -3.53 45.44 12.59
CA GLU A 17 -2.64 45.71 11.43
C GLU A 17 -3.23 45.19 10.10
N ILE A 18 -4.05 44.13 10.13
CA ILE A 18 -4.80 43.63 8.95
C ILE A 18 -5.85 44.66 8.48
N LEU A 19 -6.37 45.51 9.38
CA LEU A 19 -7.39 46.51 9.06
C LEU A 19 -6.81 47.79 8.44
N ASP A 20 -5.50 48.03 8.53
CA ASP A 20 -4.83 49.21 7.98
C ASP A 20 -4.37 49.04 6.50
N GLN A 21 -4.36 47.82 5.95
CA GLN A 21 -4.12 47.55 4.52
C GLN A 21 -5.43 47.53 3.70
N GLN A 22 -6.17 48.66 3.70
CA GLN A 22 -7.57 48.70 3.27
C GLN A 22 -7.84 48.36 1.79
N ILE A 23 -6.87 48.49 0.88
CA ILE A 23 -7.05 48.22 -0.57
C ILE A 23 -6.78 46.76 -0.92
N ASP A 24 -5.80 46.12 -0.29
CA ASP A 24 -5.33 44.78 -0.65
C ASP A 24 -6.34 43.70 -0.24
N ASN A 25 -6.98 43.91 0.91
CA ASN A 25 -8.13 43.12 1.36
C ASN A 25 -9.33 43.28 0.40
N CYS A 26 -9.56 44.48 -0.11
CA CYS A 26 -10.63 44.75 -1.07
C CYS A 26 -10.37 44.05 -2.42
N TRP A 27 -9.11 44.01 -2.88
CA TRP A 27 -8.74 43.25 -4.08
C TRP A 27 -8.89 41.75 -3.88
N THR A 28 -8.50 41.23 -2.73
CA THR A 28 -8.67 39.82 -2.37
C THR A 28 -10.15 39.40 -2.47
N ILE A 29 -11.03 40.16 -1.81
CA ILE A 29 -12.47 39.87 -1.83
C ILE A 29 -13.07 40.13 -3.22
N GLY A 30 -12.64 41.20 -3.90
CA GLY A 30 -13.07 41.53 -5.26
C GLY A 30 -12.73 40.43 -6.28
N LEU A 31 -11.52 39.88 -6.23
CA LEU A 31 -11.06 38.77 -7.07
C LEU A 31 -11.80 37.47 -6.76
N SER A 32 -12.00 37.12 -5.49
CA SER A 32 -12.80 35.95 -5.09
C SER A 32 -14.22 36.02 -5.66
N ARG A 33 -14.85 37.19 -5.58
CA ARG A 33 -16.19 37.42 -6.14
C ARG A 33 -16.20 37.40 -7.66
N HIS A 34 -15.19 37.98 -8.32
CA HIS A 34 -15.05 37.94 -9.76
C HIS A 34 -14.88 36.49 -10.26
N LEU A 35 -13.99 35.70 -9.65
CA LEU A 35 -13.81 34.28 -9.96
C LEU A 35 -15.09 33.47 -9.79
N THR A 36 -15.80 33.71 -8.68
CA THR A 36 -17.09 33.06 -8.40
C THR A 36 -18.14 33.43 -9.45
N GLY A 37 -18.22 34.72 -9.81
CA GLY A 37 -19.11 35.21 -10.86
C GLY A 37 -18.81 34.58 -12.22
N LEU A 38 -17.53 34.58 -12.61
CA LEU A 38 -17.07 33.96 -13.86
C LEU A 38 -17.40 32.47 -13.91
N GLY A 39 -17.14 31.72 -12.83
CA GLY A 39 -17.45 30.30 -12.76
C GLY A 39 -18.95 30.00 -12.86
N ARG A 40 -19.81 30.87 -12.32
CA ARG A 40 -21.27 30.77 -12.50
C ARG A 40 -21.69 31.08 -13.93
N THR A 41 -21.15 32.12 -14.55
CA THR A 41 -21.46 32.46 -15.95
C THR A 41 -21.02 31.37 -16.93
N GLN A 42 -19.93 30.67 -16.63
CA GLN A 42 -19.45 29.52 -17.42
C GLN A 42 -20.16 28.19 -17.10
N GLY A 43 -21.06 28.16 -16.11
CA GLY A 43 -21.78 26.95 -15.69
C GLY A 43 -20.94 25.92 -14.93
N ILE A 44 -19.78 26.33 -14.42
CA ILE A 44 -18.83 25.46 -13.70
C ILE A 44 -19.15 25.43 -12.19
N LEU A 45 -19.77 26.48 -11.66
CA LEU A 45 -20.17 26.61 -10.25
C LEU A 45 -21.69 26.70 -10.10
N HIS A 46 -22.23 26.08 -9.05
CA HIS A 46 -23.64 26.27 -8.66
C HIS A 46 -23.87 27.60 -7.94
N GLU A 47 -25.13 28.07 -7.88
CA GLU A 47 -25.49 29.37 -7.27
C GLU A 47 -25.06 29.53 -5.80
N LYS A 48 -24.97 28.42 -5.06
CA LYS A 48 -24.56 28.40 -3.64
C LYS A 48 -23.07 28.21 -3.42
N GLU A 49 -22.30 28.00 -4.49
CA GLU A 49 -20.87 27.79 -4.42
C GLU A 49 -20.10 29.10 -4.59
N SER A 50 -18.99 29.21 -3.85
CA SER A 50 -18.04 30.32 -3.91
C SER A 50 -16.62 29.77 -3.94
N LEU A 51 -15.73 30.45 -4.66
CA LEU A 51 -14.31 30.11 -4.71
C LEU A 51 -13.51 30.97 -3.73
N SER A 52 -12.62 30.33 -2.98
CA SER A 52 -11.85 30.95 -1.91
C SER A 52 -10.38 31.03 -2.27
N ILE A 53 -9.93 32.23 -2.67
CA ILE A 53 -8.52 32.49 -2.90
C ILE A 53 -7.70 32.44 -1.60
N GLN A 54 -8.35 32.35 -0.44
CA GLN A 54 -7.71 32.18 0.86
C GLN A 54 -6.82 30.92 0.93
N TYR A 55 -7.20 29.87 0.20
CA TYR A 55 -6.41 28.65 0.07
C TYR A 55 -4.98 28.91 -0.44
N LEU A 56 -4.83 29.82 -1.42
CA LEU A 56 -3.53 30.17 -2.00
C LEU A 56 -2.59 30.76 -0.97
N PHE A 57 -3.08 31.67 -0.11
CA PHE A 57 -2.27 32.30 0.93
C PHE A 57 -1.81 31.31 2.00
N ASN A 58 -2.61 30.29 2.29
CA ASN A 58 -2.24 29.25 3.25
C ASN A 58 -1.15 28.31 2.72
N GLY A 59 -1.14 28.04 1.41
CA GLY A 59 -0.06 27.28 0.76
C GLY A 59 1.28 28.00 0.91
N VAL A 60 1.30 29.31 0.66
CA VAL A 60 2.50 30.15 0.83
C VAL A 60 3.02 30.16 2.27
N CYS A 61 2.12 30.19 3.27
CA CYS A 61 2.49 30.12 4.68
C CYS A 61 3.12 28.76 5.11
N LYS A 62 2.90 27.66 4.39
CA LYS A 62 3.46 26.34 4.73
C LYS A 62 4.96 26.22 4.41
N ASP A 63 5.45 26.92 3.38
CA ASP A 63 6.84 26.81 2.93
C ASP A 63 7.80 27.78 3.64
N ASN A 64 7.43 28.29 4.84
CA ASN A 64 8.18 29.31 5.60
C ASN A 64 8.49 30.61 4.83
N LEU A 65 7.82 30.83 3.69
CA LEU A 65 7.74 32.13 3.04
C LEU A 65 6.70 32.96 3.79
N PHE A 66 7.13 33.72 4.79
CA PHE A 66 6.25 34.66 5.50
C PHE A 66 5.64 35.67 4.52
N PRO A 67 4.32 35.79 4.37
CA PRO A 67 3.74 37.03 3.87
C PRO A 67 3.64 37.99 5.06
N LYS A 68 4.58 38.92 5.15
CA LYS A 68 4.23 40.24 5.70
C LYS A 68 3.35 40.90 4.65
N GLY A 69 2.03 40.92 4.86
CA GLY A 69 1.08 41.65 4.00
C GLY A 69 0.30 40.75 3.03
N ALA A 70 -0.97 41.11 2.81
CA ALA A 70 -1.91 40.49 1.87
C ALA A 70 -1.42 40.63 0.40
N ILE A 71 -2.23 40.31 -0.61
CA ILE A 71 -1.93 40.63 -2.03
C ILE A 71 -1.32 42.05 -2.14
N ASP A 72 0.01 42.19 -2.17
CA ASP A 72 0.67 43.51 -2.09
C ASP A 72 0.34 44.37 -3.32
N ASN A 73 -0.10 43.70 -4.40
CA ASN A 73 -0.70 44.26 -5.60
C ASN A 73 -1.29 43.14 -6.46
N LEU A 74 -2.22 43.48 -7.36
CA LEU A 74 -2.87 42.57 -8.32
C LEU A 74 -1.92 41.66 -9.11
N LEU A 75 -0.67 42.08 -9.34
CA LEU A 75 0.31 41.31 -10.10
C LEU A 75 0.88 40.14 -9.28
N SER A 76 0.95 40.26 -7.96
CA SER A 76 1.40 39.18 -7.07
C SER A 76 0.45 37.98 -7.06
N ALA A 77 -0.85 38.20 -7.26
CA ALA A 77 -1.85 37.12 -7.28
C ALA A 77 -1.86 36.32 -8.59
N LYS A 78 -1.37 36.91 -9.69
CA LYS A 78 -1.46 36.34 -11.05
C LYS A 78 -0.77 34.97 -11.17
N PRO A 79 0.50 34.78 -10.77
CA PRO A 79 1.17 33.48 -10.89
C PRO A 79 0.44 32.38 -10.13
N PHE A 80 -0.13 32.70 -8.96
CA PHE A 80 -0.82 31.72 -8.12
C PHE A 80 -2.19 31.33 -8.67
N LEU A 81 -2.96 32.29 -9.19
CA LEU A 81 -4.25 31.99 -9.81
C LEU A 81 -4.09 31.12 -11.08
N ILE A 82 -2.99 31.32 -11.82
CA ILE A 82 -2.67 30.53 -13.02
C ILE A 82 -2.09 29.16 -12.66
N ASN A 83 -1.09 29.11 -11.78
CA ASN A 83 -0.34 27.88 -11.51
C ASN A 83 -0.98 27.01 -10.42
N GLU A 84 -1.40 27.60 -9.30
CA GLU A 84 -1.88 26.87 -8.12
C GLU A 84 -3.42 26.75 -8.08
N GLY A 85 -4.12 27.79 -8.53
CA GLY A 85 -5.58 27.84 -8.59
C GLY A 85 -6.27 28.00 -7.23
N THR A 86 -7.59 28.10 -7.24
CA THR A 86 -8.44 28.26 -6.05
C THR A 86 -9.30 27.02 -5.80
N VAL A 87 -9.93 26.92 -4.63
CA VAL A 87 -10.83 25.82 -4.26
C VAL A 87 -12.20 26.37 -3.84
N LEU A 88 -13.20 25.49 -3.76
CA LEU A 88 -14.49 25.85 -3.17
C LEU A 88 -14.31 26.31 -1.72
N ASP A 89 -15.05 27.32 -1.31
CA ASP A 89 -14.92 27.91 0.02
C ASP A 89 -15.13 26.90 1.14
N ARG A 90 -16.08 25.95 0.99
CA ARG A 90 -16.27 24.82 1.93
C ARG A 90 -15.10 23.83 2.00
N LEU A 91 -14.23 23.82 1.00
CA LEU A 91 -13.00 23.02 0.93
C LEU A 91 -11.78 23.84 1.35
N CYS A 92 -11.97 25.11 1.76
CA CYS A 92 -10.90 25.92 2.32
C CYS A 92 -10.61 25.46 3.77
N PRO A 93 -9.37 25.09 4.11
CA PRO A 93 -9.02 24.64 5.46
C PRO A 93 -9.33 25.63 6.58
N LEU A 94 -9.48 26.93 6.28
CA LEU A 94 -9.84 27.97 7.25
C LEU A 94 -11.34 28.15 7.47
N THR A 95 -12.20 27.72 6.54
CA THR A 95 -13.66 27.66 6.75
C THR A 95 -14.07 26.37 7.44
N TYR A 96 -13.26 25.31 7.32
CA TYR A 96 -13.27 24.18 8.25
C TYR A 96 -12.89 24.71 9.64
N LYS A 97 -13.80 24.56 10.63
CA LYS A 97 -13.71 25.15 11.99
C LYS A 97 -12.26 25.38 12.47
N LEU A 98 -11.96 26.64 12.77
CA LEU A 98 -10.74 27.22 13.38
C LEU A 98 -10.21 26.56 14.68
N GLY A 99 -10.69 25.36 15.05
CA GLY A 99 -10.22 24.57 16.20
C GLY A 99 -9.56 23.24 15.83
N ALA A 100 -9.42 22.89 14.55
CA ALA A 100 -8.80 21.65 14.09
C ALA A 100 -7.36 21.86 13.52
N ALA A 101 -6.64 22.86 14.04
CA ALA A 101 -5.39 23.37 13.45
C ALA A 101 -4.15 22.44 13.52
N ASN A 102 -4.30 21.14 13.83
CA ASN A 102 -3.18 20.22 13.96
C ASN A 102 -3.20 19.01 13.01
N GLU A 103 -4.19 18.89 12.12
CA GLU A 103 -4.19 17.82 11.11
C GLU A 103 -4.14 18.43 9.72
N ALA A 104 -3.07 18.12 8.97
CA ALA A 104 -2.98 18.42 7.55
C ALA A 104 -4.06 17.61 6.82
N VAL A 105 -5.25 18.20 6.65
CA VAL A 105 -6.29 17.60 5.83
C VAL A 105 -5.83 17.73 4.36
N GLU A 106 -5.30 16.64 3.79
CA GLU A 106 -5.15 16.46 2.35
C GLU A 106 -6.55 16.41 1.73
N ILE A 107 -7.11 17.59 1.41
CA ILE A 107 -8.36 17.64 0.68
C ILE A 107 -8.03 17.36 -0.78
N ASN A 108 -8.42 16.17 -1.25
CA ASN A 108 -8.43 15.76 -2.65
C ASN A 108 -9.49 16.56 -3.43
N ALA A 109 -9.36 17.90 -3.42
CA ALA A 109 -10.34 18.86 -3.92
C ALA A 109 -10.09 19.22 -5.38
N SER A 110 -11.18 19.43 -6.11
CA SER A 110 -11.16 20.08 -7.41
C SER A 110 -10.53 21.47 -7.30
N ARG A 111 -9.47 21.72 -8.07
CA ARG A 111 -8.82 23.04 -8.17
C ARG A 111 -9.32 23.78 -9.39
N PHE A 112 -9.47 25.09 -9.28
CA PHE A 112 -9.94 25.97 -10.34
C PHE A 112 -8.83 26.95 -10.71
N LYS A 113 -8.32 26.86 -11.94
CA LYS A 113 -7.22 27.70 -12.44
C LYS A 113 -7.72 28.69 -13.47
N VAL A 114 -7.13 29.89 -13.52
CA VAL A 114 -7.41 30.87 -14.58
C VAL A 114 -6.38 30.74 -15.70
N GLU A 115 -6.75 31.05 -16.94
CA GLU A 115 -5.80 31.04 -18.06
C GLU A 115 -4.88 32.26 -18.01
N ASP A 116 -5.47 33.44 -17.73
CA ASP A 116 -4.73 34.68 -17.62
C ASP A 116 -5.46 35.69 -16.72
N LEU A 117 -4.69 36.62 -16.17
CA LEU A 117 -5.20 37.78 -15.42
C LEU A 117 -4.58 39.04 -16.00
N ILE A 118 -5.42 39.94 -16.51
CA ILE A 118 -5.02 41.19 -17.14
C ILE A 118 -5.53 42.36 -16.29
N VAL A 119 -4.61 43.26 -15.93
CA VAL A 119 -4.93 44.49 -15.22
C VAL A 119 -4.93 45.61 -16.24
N HIS A 120 -6.07 46.27 -16.42
CA HIS A 120 -6.25 47.38 -17.35
C HIS A 120 -6.22 48.68 -16.58
N ARG A 121 -5.21 49.53 -16.78
CA ARG A 121 -5.12 50.85 -16.12
C ARG A 121 -5.53 51.97 -17.07
N VAL A 122 -6.31 52.96 -16.61
CA VAL A 122 -6.74 54.08 -17.47
C VAL A 122 -5.56 54.78 -18.14
N GLU A 123 -4.44 54.91 -17.44
CA GLU A 123 -3.21 55.55 -17.92
C GLU A 123 -2.54 54.82 -19.11
N GLU A 124 -2.83 53.52 -19.29
CA GLU A 124 -2.28 52.69 -20.37
C GLU A 124 -3.09 52.82 -21.67
N TYR A 125 -4.21 53.55 -21.65
CA TYR A 125 -5.13 53.70 -22.78
C TYR A 125 -4.96 55.05 -23.49
N GLU A 126 -5.09 55.03 -24.82
CA GLU A 126 -5.01 56.24 -25.67
C GLU A 126 -6.05 57.32 -25.30
N ASN A 127 -7.22 56.91 -24.84
CA ASN A 127 -8.29 57.80 -24.38
C ASN A 127 -9.32 57.05 -23.51
N LEU A 128 -10.11 57.80 -22.75
CA LEU A 128 -11.13 57.27 -21.84
C LEU A 128 -12.25 56.51 -22.58
N THR A 129 -12.53 56.85 -23.84
CA THR A 129 -13.53 56.15 -24.65
C THR A 129 -13.14 54.70 -24.91
N LYS A 130 -11.88 54.46 -25.30
CA LYS A 130 -11.34 53.11 -25.55
C LYS A 130 -11.29 52.26 -24.28
N PHE A 131 -10.91 52.87 -23.15
CA PHE A 131 -10.94 52.20 -21.83
C PHE A 131 -12.36 51.77 -21.45
N ASN A 132 -13.34 52.66 -21.61
CA ASN A 132 -14.74 52.36 -21.33
C ASN A 132 -15.31 51.29 -22.27
N ASP A 133 -14.94 51.31 -23.56
CA ASP A 133 -15.38 50.30 -24.52
C ASP A 133 -14.84 48.90 -24.17
N ASP A 134 -13.59 48.81 -23.72
CA ASP A 134 -12.97 47.55 -23.27
C ASP A 134 -13.58 47.05 -21.94
N LEU A 135 -13.80 47.95 -20.99
CA LEU A 135 -14.50 47.65 -19.74
C LEU A 135 -15.90 47.07 -20.01
N LEU A 136 -16.67 47.72 -20.90
CA LEU A 136 -18.00 47.26 -21.29
C LEU A 136 -17.96 45.93 -22.04
N ARG A 137 -16.92 45.70 -22.85
CA ARG A 137 -16.72 44.41 -23.54
C ARG A 137 -16.49 43.28 -22.54
N CYS A 138 -15.71 43.53 -21.49
CA CYS A 138 -15.46 42.57 -20.42
C CYS A 138 -16.73 42.31 -19.59
N LEU A 139 -17.46 43.37 -19.21
CA LEU A 139 -18.68 43.28 -18.41
C LEU A 139 -19.80 42.47 -19.09
N ARG A 140 -19.85 42.45 -20.43
CA ARG A 140 -20.80 41.61 -21.19
C ARG A 140 -20.53 40.11 -21.06
N ARG A 141 -19.33 39.71 -20.64
CA ARG A 141 -18.90 38.31 -20.54
C ARG A 141 -18.99 37.78 -19.10
N SER A 142 -18.66 38.61 -18.12
CA SER A 142 -18.69 38.27 -16.69
C SER A 142 -18.73 39.55 -15.85
N PRO A 143 -19.10 39.45 -14.55
CA PRO A 143 -18.85 40.53 -13.60
C PRO A 143 -17.37 40.94 -13.61
N VAL A 144 -17.04 42.21 -13.34
CA VAL A 144 -15.66 42.73 -13.42
C VAL A 144 -15.26 43.43 -12.14
N ALA A 145 -14.09 43.12 -11.58
CA ALA A 145 -13.55 43.84 -10.42
C ALA A 145 -12.90 45.16 -10.87
N ILE A 146 -13.28 46.27 -10.24
CA ILE A 146 -12.81 47.62 -10.56
C ILE A 146 -12.29 48.34 -9.32
N ALA A 147 -11.35 49.27 -9.48
CA ALA A 147 -10.96 50.22 -8.44
C ALA A 147 -11.45 51.63 -8.75
N VAL A 148 -12.16 52.20 -7.79
CA VAL A 148 -12.80 53.52 -7.87
C VAL A 148 -12.18 54.43 -6.80
N PRO A 149 -11.86 55.69 -7.12
CA PRO A 149 -11.43 56.65 -6.11
C PRO A 149 -12.61 56.96 -5.18
N VAL A 150 -12.35 56.92 -3.88
CA VAL A 150 -13.34 57.17 -2.84
C VAL A 150 -13.18 58.58 -2.32
N PHE A 151 -14.24 59.37 -2.45
CA PHE A 151 -14.36 60.72 -1.89
C PHE A 151 -15.19 60.69 -0.59
N GLU A 152 -15.18 61.75 0.22
CA GLU A 152 -15.98 61.82 1.46
C GLU A 152 -17.48 61.54 1.20
N SER A 153 -18.00 62.02 0.07
CA SER A 153 -19.35 61.72 -0.44
C SER A 153 -19.68 60.23 -0.60
N PHE A 154 -18.69 59.34 -0.72
CA PHE A 154 -18.89 57.88 -0.82
C PHE A 154 -19.47 57.27 0.47
N GLY A 155 -19.33 57.94 1.61
CA GLY A 155 -19.91 57.50 2.88
C GLY A 155 -21.44 57.67 2.96
N ASN A 156 -22.02 58.53 2.12
CA ASN A 156 -23.43 58.95 2.18
C ASN A 156 -24.24 58.53 0.94
N ILE A 157 -23.93 57.36 0.35
CA ILE A 157 -24.61 56.87 -0.86
C ILE A 157 -26.06 56.47 -0.51
N GLY A 158 -27.00 57.35 -0.81
CA GLY A 158 -28.45 57.08 -0.80
C GLY A 158 -28.93 56.43 -2.11
N SER A 159 -30.14 56.76 -2.56
CA SER A 159 -30.82 56.19 -3.74
C SER A 159 -30.36 56.71 -5.12
N GLU A 160 -29.32 57.56 -5.17
CA GLU A 160 -28.89 58.29 -6.38
C GLU A 160 -27.61 57.72 -7.02
N ILE A 161 -27.29 58.16 -8.25
CA ILE A 161 -26.03 57.82 -8.94
C ILE A 161 -24.88 58.54 -8.22
N TYR A 162 -23.86 57.78 -7.83
CA TYR A 162 -22.65 58.31 -7.24
C TYR A 162 -21.93 59.25 -8.22
N ALA A 163 -21.86 60.53 -7.83
CA ALA A 163 -21.08 61.57 -8.46
C ALA A 163 -20.48 62.47 -7.36
N PRO A 164 -19.14 62.49 -7.18
CA PRO A 164 -18.46 63.38 -6.23
C PRO A 164 -18.65 64.84 -6.61
N ARG A 165 -18.52 65.72 -5.62
CA ARG A 165 -18.64 67.16 -5.82
C ARG A 165 -17.37 67.74 -6.45
N ILE A 166 -17.48 68.88 -7.13
CA ILE A 166 -16.36 69.49 -7.87
C ILE A 166 -15.17 69.82 -6.94
N ASP A 167 -15.44 70.19 -5.69
CA ASP A 167 -14.47 70.47 -4.63
C ASP A 167 -13.78 69.21 -4.07
N GLU A 168 -14.35 68.02 -4.25
CA GLU A 168 -13.74 66.76 -3.81
C GLU A 168 -12.69 66.24 -4.81
N LEU A 169 -12.71 66.72 -6.07
CA LEU A 169 -11.85 66.23 -7.15
C LEU A 169 -10.36 66.60 -6.98
N GLU A 170 -10.01 67.53 -6.09
CA GLU A 170 -8.64 68.01 -5.87
C GLU A 170 -7.83 67.13 -4.88
N HIS A 171 -8.47 66.21 -4.16
CA HIS A 171 -7.83 65.39 -3.10
C HIS A 171 -8.23 63.90 -3.20
N VAL A 172 -7.59 63.14 -4.09
CA VAL A 172 -7.74 61.67 -4.16
C VAL A 172 -6.76 61.01 -3.20
N ASN A 173 -7.24 60.48 -2.07
CA ASN A 173 -6.34 59.83 -1.10
C ASN A 173 -6.57 58.31 -0.92
N VAL A 174 -7.70 57.73 -1.36
CA VAL A 174 -7.99 56.29 -1.16
C VAL A 174 -8.79 55.71 -2.33
N TYR A 175 -8.37 54.54 -2.84
CA TYR A 175 -9.14 53.74 -3.80
C TYR A 175 -9.95 52.66 -3.07
N HIS A 176 -11.07 52.24 -3.66
CA HIS A 176 -11.86 51.11 -3.16
C HIS A 176 -12.25 50.19 -4.30
N VAL A 177 -12.17 48.88 -4.04
CA VAL A 177 -12.48 47.86 -5.04
C VAL A 177 -13.95 47.52 -4.99
N MET A 178 -14.59 47.38 -6.14
CA MET A 178 -15.99 46.98 -6.28
C MET A 178 -16.16 45.95 -7.38
N LEU A 179 -17.24 45.17 -7.31
CA LEU A 179 -17.60 44.23 -8.36
C LEU A 179 -18.69 44.85 -9.24
N LEU A 180 -18.37 45.16 -10.51
CA LEU A 180 -19.37 45.55 -11.49
C LEU A 180 -20.19 44.34 -11.92
N THR A 181 -21.51 44.47 -11.85
CA THR A 181 -22.47 43.41 -12.19
C THR A 181 -23.34 43.77 -13.38
N GLY A 182 -23.49 45.05 -13.72
CA GLY A 182 -24.42 45.47 -14.76
C GLY A 182 -24.31 46.92 -15.20
N LEU A 183 -25.22 47.29 -16.10
CA LEU A 183 -25.34 48.64 -16.67
C LEU A 183 -26.81 49.04 -16.65
N GLY A 184 -27.08 50.29 -16.30
CA GLY A 184 -28.43 50.84 -16.32
C GLY A 184 -28.49 52.28 -16.82
N ARG A 185 -29.71 52.80 -16.89
CA ARG A 185 -29.98 54.19 -17.23
C ARG A 185 -31.03 54.76 -16.29
N MET A 186 -30.75 55.90 -15.67
CA MET A 186 -31.67 56.61 -14.79
C MET A 186 -31.62 58.08 -15.13
N ASN A 187 -32.80 58.70 -15.33
CA ASN A 187 -32.93 60.12 -15.69
C ASN A 187 -32.02 60.56 -16.87
N GLY A 188 -31.88 59.71 -17.88
CA GLY A 188 -31.08 59.98 -19.08
C GLY A 188 -29.58 59.68 -18.95
N VAL A 189 -29.05 59.54 -17.72
CA VAL A 189 -27.64 59.24 -17.42
C VAL A 189 -27.41 57.74 -17.40
N ARG A 190 -26.34 57.28 -18.06
CA ARG A 190 -25.91 55.87 -18.01
C ARG A 190 -25.02 55.63 -16.79
N PHE A 191 -25.28 54.56 -16.05
CA PHE A 191 -24.51 54.17 -14.88
C PHE A 191 -24.07 52.71 -14.95
N LEU A 192 -22.97 52.40 -14.28
CA LEU A 192 -22.48 51.07 -13.97
C LEU A 192 -23.06 50.66 -12.61
N GLU A 193 -23.53 49.43 -12.52
CA GLU A 193 -24.04 48.84 -11.27
C GLU A 193 -22.92 48.03 -10.61
N ALA A 194 -22.63 48.34 -9.35
CA ALA A 194 -21.48 47.82 -8.61
C ALA A 194 -21.87 47.34 -7.20
N GLN A 195 -21.21 46.29 -6.71
CA GLN A 195 -21.31 45.83 -5.32
C GLN A 195 -20.03 46.14 -4.53
N ASP A 196 -20.19 46.57 -3.28
CA ASP A 196 -19.08 46.88 -2.37
C ASP A 196 -18.30 45.61 -1.98
N SER A 197 -16.98 45.57 -2.22
CA SER A 197 -16.09 44.46 -1.85
C SER A 197 -16.06 44.16 -0.35
N LYS A 198 -16.26 45.15 0.54
CA LYS A 198 -16.34 44.95 1.99
C LYS A 198 -17.69 44.37 2.44
N GLY A 199 -18.61 44.09 1.50
CA GLY A 199 -19.91 43.51 1.80
C GLY A 199 -20.84 44.42 2.59
N LYS A 200 -20.56 45.74 2.61
CA LYS A 200 -21.49 46.72 3.16
C LYS A 200 -22.65 46.89 2.19
N ASP A 201 -23.86 46.69 2.70
CA ASP A 201 -25.09 46.98 1.97
C ASP A 201 -25.21 48.50 1.80
N ARG A 202 -24.79 49.00 0.64
CA ARG A 202 -24.78 50.43 0.28
C ARG A 202 -25.63 50.63 -0.96
N GLY A 203 -26.41 51.70 -0.99
CA GLY A 203 -27.32 52.00 -2.10
C GLY A 203 -28.65 51.24 -1.99
N VAL A 204 -29.25 50.88 -3.13
CA VAL A 204 -30.55 50.20 -3.21
C VAL A 204 -30.31 48.71 -3.40
N GLU A 205 -30.80 47.87 -2.49
CA GLU A 205 -30.63 46.40 -2.52
C GLU A 205 -29.15 45.94 -2.58
N GLY A 206 -28.23 46.73 -2.02
CA GLY A 206 -26.80 46.42 -1.98
C GLY A 206 -25.99 46.82 -3.22
N TYR A 207 -26.59 47.57 -4.14
CA TYR A 207 -25.93 48.03 -5.36
C TYR A 207 -25.71 49.55 -5.39
N ILE A 208 -24.50 49.92 -5.79
CA ILE A 208 -24.04 51.29 -6.02
C ILE A 208 -24.11 51.59 -7.52
N LYS A 209 -24.66 52.74 -7.89
CA LYS A 209 -24.76 53.20 -9.28
C LYS A 209 -23.67 54.23 -9.57
N ILE A 210 -22.74 53.96 -10.48
CA ILE A 210 -21.58 54.82 -10.79
C ILE A 210 -21.72 55.42 -12.19
N ALA A 211 -21.59 56.73 -12.37
CA ALA A 211 -21.73 57.37 -13.70
C ALA A 211 -20.60 56.98 -14.69
N MET A 212 -20.94 56.72 -15.97
CA MET A 212 -19.98 56.21 -16.98
C MET A 212 -19.06 57.24 -17.66
N ASN A 213 -19.34 58.55 -17.54
CA ASN A 213 -18.67 59.57 -18.37
C ASN A 213 -17.63 60.42 -17.62
N ILE A 214 -17.22 60.00 -16.43
CA ILE A 214 -16.22 60.67 -15.60
C ILE A 214 -15.19 59.59 -15.22
N PRO A 215 -13.87 59.88 -15.11
CA PRO A 215 -12.83 58.87 -14.84
C PRO A 215 -12.90 58.32 -13.41
N PHE A 216 -14.00 57.66 -13.05
CA PHE A 216 -14.21 57.03 -11.75
C PHE A 216 -13.69 55.61 -11.69
N VAL A 217 -13.43 54.96 -12.81
CA VAL A 217 -12.74 53.67 -12.79
C VAL A 217 -11.29 53.95 -13.11
N SER A 218 -10.38 53.72 -12.16
CA SER A 218 -8.94 53.94 -12.34
C SER A 218 -8.26 52.75 -13.01
N HIS A 219 -8.71 51.55 -12.70
CA HIS A 219 -8.29 50.30 -13.31
C HIS A 219 -9.32 49.20 -13.07
N PHE A 220 -9.35 48.20 -13.95
CA PHE A 220 -10.17 47.01 -13.81
C PHE A 220 -9.38 45.74 -14.11
N VAL A 221 -9.90 44.61 -13.64
CA VAL A 221 -9.25 43.30 -13.80
C VAL A 221 -10.10 42.44 -14.71
N GLU A 222 -9.51 41.96 -15.80
CA GLU A 222 -10.07 40.93 -16.65
C GLU A 222 -9.45 39.57 -16.28
N ILE A 223 -10.29 38.59 -15.97
CA ILE A 223 -9.88 37.19 -15.79
C ILE A 223 -10.27 36.43 -17.06
N LYS A 224 -9.28 35.82 -17.71
CA LYS A 224 -9.48 35.00 -18.90
C LYS A 224 -9.51 33.54 -18.50
N GLY A 225 -10.61 32.88 -18.85
CA GLY A 225 -10.82 31.45 -18.62
C GLY A 225 -10.90 31.07 -17.13
N LEU A 226 -11.66 30.02 -16.84
CA LEU A 226 -11.64 29.37 -15.55
C LEU A 226 -11.87 27.88 -15.80
N HIS A 227 -10.90 27.04 -15.43
CA HIS A 227 -10.99 25.60 -15.68
C HIS A 227 -10.86 24.83 -14.38
N CYS A 228 -11.74 23.84 -14.22
CA CYS A 228 -11.61 22.85 -13.16
C CYS A 228 -10.53 21.84 -13.58
N THR A 229 -9.37 21.87 -12.93
CA THR A 229 -8.40 20.78 -13.03
C THR A 229 -8.92 19.61 -12.20
N PRO A 230 -9.28 18.45 -12.80
CA PRO A 230 -9.50 17.24 -12.03
C PRO A 230 -8.22 16.91 -11.24
N PRO A 231 -8.32 16.17 -10.10
CA PRO A 231 -7.12 15.67 -9.43
C PRO A 231 -6.25 14.97 -10.47
N ASN A 232 -4.95 15.32 -10.51
CA ASN A 232 -4.01 14.74 -11.46
C ASN A 232 -4.22 13.22 -11.47
N PRO A 233 -4.54 12.58 -12.61
CA PRO A 233 -4.84 11.16 -12.64
C PRO A 233 -3.69 10.29 -12.09
N LYS A 234 -2.44 10.78 -12.17
CA LYS A 234 -1.29 10.13 -11.51
C LYS A 234 -1.42 10.07 -9.98
N LEU A 235 -2.17 10.99 -9.36
CA LEU A 235 -2.47 10.98 -7.94
C LEU A 235 -3.59 9.99 -7.56
N LEU A 236 -4.45 9.60 -8.51
CA LEU A 236 -5.44 8.53 -8.28
C LEU A 236 -4.77 7.15 -8.18
N PHE A 237 -3.59 7.01 -8.79
CA PHE A 237 -2.76 5.82 -8.77
C PHE A 237 -1.41 6.11 -8.10
N LYS A 238 -1.35 6.99 -7.07
CA LYS A 238 -0.10 7.26 -6.35
C LYS A 238 0.52 5.92 -5.92
N PRO A 239 1.82 5.70 -6.20
CA PRO A 239 2.53 4.59 -5.57
C PRO A 239 2.37 4.72 -4.06
N VAL A 240 2.09 3.59 -3.40
CA VAL A 240 1.86 3.57 -1.95
C VAL A 240 3.21 3.78 -1.26
N THR A 241 3.62 5.04 -1.11
CA THR A 241 4.88 5.46 -0.46
C THR A 241 5.03 4.88 0.95
N THR A 242 3.94 4.49 1.61
CA THR A 242 3.93 3.82 2.92
C THR A 242 4.43 2.38 2.89
N LEU A 243 4.18 1.61 1.81
CA LEU A 243 4.64 0.22 1.69
C LEU A 243 6.13 0.14 1.29
N ASP A 244 6.57 1.07 0.45
CA ASP A 244 7.96 1.10 -0.04
C ASP A 244 8.96 1.50 1.05
N THR A 245 8.53 2.05 2.21
CA THR A 245 9.42 2.35 3.36
C THR A 245 10.25 1.15 3.81
N ILE A 246 9.76 -0.06 3.54
CA ILE A 246 10.45 -1.33 3.81
C ILE A 246 11.78 -1.43 3.03
N LEU A 247 11.90 -0.73 1.89
CA LEU A 247 13.10 -0.71 1.05
C LEU A 247 14.17 0.30 1.52
N HIS A 248 13.85 1.22 2.43
CA HIS A 248 14.79 2.27 2.86
C HIS A 248 16.13 1.71 3.31
N THR A 249 16.13 0.65 4.13
CA THR A 249 17.35 0.05 4.67
C THR A 249 18.23 -0.52 3.56
N SER A 250 17.64 -1.26 2.62
CA SER A 250 18.32 -1.83 1.46
C SER A 250 18.88 -0.74 0.53
N TYR A 251 18.15 0.37 0.36
CA TYR A 251 18.62 1.52 -0.42
C TYR A 251 19.82 2.19 0.25
N VAL A 252 19.79 2.39 1.58
CA VAL A 252 20.95 2.90 2.33
C VAL A 252 22.16 1.97 2.19
N ASP A 253 21.98 0.64 2.22
CA ASP A 253 23.09 -0.31 2.02
C ASP A 253 23.70 -0.17 0.62
N ALA A 254 22.86 -0.07 -0.41
CA ALA A 254 23.31 0.16 -1.79
C ALA A 254 24.07 1.49 -1.93
N CYS A 255 23.57 2.58 -1.34
CA CYS A 255 24.26 3.88 -1.33
C CYS A 255 25.62 3.81 -0.64
N ARG A 256 25.73 3.09 0.50
CA ARG A 256 27.01 2.92 1.22
C ARG A 256 28.04 2.20 0.35
N ALA A 257 27.66 1.07 -0.25
CA ALA A 257 28.53 0.32 -1.14
C ALA A 257 28.98 1.15 -2.35
N HIS A 258 28.05 1.90 -2.96
CA HIS A 258 28.33 2.80 -4.07
C HIS A 258 29.28 3.94 -3.66
N CYS A 259 29.05 4.57 -2.51
CA CYS A 259 29.91 5.63 -1.96
C CYS A 259 31.36 5.16 -1.79
N ILE A 260 31.55 3.99 -1.18
CA ILE A 260 32.88 3.39 -0.97
C ILE A 260 33.57 3.14 -2.31
N MET A 261 32.83 2.62 -3.30
CA MET A 261 33.36 2.41 -4.66
C MET A 261 33.77 3.73 -5.31
N LEU A 262 32.93 4.78 -5.24
CA LEU A 262 33.27 6.09 -5.82
C LEU A 262 34.58 6.65 -5.26
N ALA A 263 34.81 6.50 -3.95
CA ALA A 263 36.05 6.92 -3.31
C ALA A 263 37.25 6.08 -3.77
N SER A 264 37.08 4.75 -3.86
CA SER A 264 38.13 3.83 -4.33
C SER A 264 38.59 4.10 -5.77
N LYS A 265 37.70 4.69 -6.59
CA LYS A 265 37.97 5.12 -7.97
C LYS A 265 38.33 6.61 -8.09
N SER A 266 38.49 7.30 -6.96
CA SER A 266 38.83 8.72 -6.88
C SER A 266 37.81 9.65 -7.56
N PHE A 267 36.54 9.23 -7.68
CA PHE A 267 35.45 10.09 -8.14
C PHE A 267 34.96 11.06 -7.05
N ILE A 268 35.23 10.75 -5.79
CA ILE A 268 35.05 11.59 -4.61
C ILE A 268 36.28 11.47 -3.70
N ALA A 269 36.55 12.46 -2.86
CA ALA A 269 37.64 12.38 -1.89
C ALA A 269 37.30 11.45 -0.72
N ASP A 270 38.31 10.90 -0.03
CA ASP A 270 38.11 10.06 1.16
C ASP A 270 37.36 10.80 2.28
N SER A 271 37.62 12.10 2.45
CA SER A 271 36.89 12.92 3.42
C SER A 271 35.41 13.07 3.07
N GLU A 272 35.10 13.18 1.77
CA GLU A 272 33.73 13.27 1.27
C GLU A 272 32.98 11.95 1.45
N ARG A 273 33.66 10.82 1.21
CA ARG A 273 33.12 9.49 1.52
C ARG A 273 32.73 9.38 2.99
N ASP A 274 33.64 9.75 3.90
CA ASP A 274 33.40 9.61 5.34
C ASP A 274 32.23 10.47 5.82
N GLU A 275 32.05 11.65 5.24
CA GLU A 275 30.91 12.52 5.51
C GLU A 275 29.60 11.95 4.96
N ILE A 276 29.60 11.41 3.73
CA ILE A 276 28.43 10.75 3.14
C ILE A 276 28.05 9.50 3.94
N LEU A 277 29.01 8.67 4.36
CA LEU A 277 28.73 7.48 5.17
C LEU A 277 28.11 7.84 6.52
N LYS A 278 28.61 8.90 7.18
CA LYS A 278 28.00 9.43 8.41
C LYS A 278 26.58 9.94 8.18
N GLY A 279 26.35 10.67 7.07
CA GLY A 279 25.00 11.10 6.68
C GLY A 279 24.05 9.92 6.49
N LEU A 280 24.50 8.87 5.81
CA LEU A 280 23.73 7.63 5.61
C LEU A 280 23.47 6.88 6.93
N ASP A 281 24.40 6.91 7.89
CA ASP A 281 24.19 6.36 9.23
C ASP A 281 23.13 7.14 10.01
N THR A 282 23.11 8.48 9.88
CA THR A 282 22.05 9.33 10.44
C THR A 282 20.69 8.98 9.84
N VAL A 283 20.59 8.85 8.51
CA VAL A 283 19.34 8.46 7.84
C VAL A 283 18.89 7.06 8.28
N ARG A 284 19.82 6.11 8.42
CA ARG A 284 19.53 4.77 8.95
C ARG A 284 18.95 4.80 10.36
N LEU A 285 19.49 5.66 11.22
CA LEU A 285 18.95 5.86 12.56
C LEU A 285 17.52 6.42 12.49
N GLN A 286 17.29 7.44 11.66
CA GLN A 286 15.96 8.03 11.46
C GLN A 286 14.93 7.01 10.93
N ILE A 287 15.34 6.12 10.03
CA ILE A 287 14.49 5.01 9.55
C ILE A 287 14.13 4.08 10.70
N THR A 288 15.12 3.70 11.52
CA THR A 288 14.94 2.76 12.64
C THR A 288 14.04 3.35 13.73
N GLU A 289 14.20 4.64 14.01
CA GLU A 289 13.39 5.38 14.99
C GLU A 289 12.03 5.84 14.43
N ARG A 290 11.76 5.59 13.15
CA ARG A 290 10.55 6.06 12.43
C ARG A 290 10.39 7.59 12.49
N SER A 291 11.51 8.31 12.52
CA SER A 291 11.58 9.77 12.54
C SER A 291 11.99 10.38 11.20
N LEU A 292 12.32 9.55 10.20
CA LEU A 292 12.55 10.02 8.83
C LEU A 292 11.27 10.65 8.28
N GLU A 293 11.37 11.88 7.78
CA GLU A 293 10.25 12.57 7.14
C GLU A 293 9.90 11.85 5.83
N ILE A 294 8.63 11.44 5.69
CA ILE A 294 8.13 10.75 4.50
C ILE A 294 7.28 11.74 3.74
N TYR A 295 7.73 12.13 2.55
CA TYR A 295 6.95 12.99 1.69
C TYR A 295 5.92 12.13 0.93
N SER A 296 4.63 12.43 1.07
CA SER A 296 3.55 11.69 0.39
C SER A 296 3.48 12.01 -1.11
N ASP A 297 4.20 13.04 -1.56
CA ASP A 297 4.19 13.56 -2.93
C ASP A 297 5.38 13.11 -3.78
N VAL A 298 6.32 12.32 -3.22
CA VAL A 298 7.44 11.79 -4.00
C VAL A 298 7.04 10.54 -4.80
N GLU A 299 7.57 10.45 -6.02
CA GLU A 299 7.25 9.39 -6.98
C GLU A 299 7.92 8.05 -6.61
N ASP A 300 9.10 8.11 -6.00
CA ASP A 300 9.87 6.94 -5.58
C ASP A 300 10.42 7.11 -4.17
N VAL A 301 10.39 6.02 -3.39
CA VAL A 301 10.89 5.99 -2.02
C VAL A 301 12.38 6.35 -1.89
N GLN A 302 13.15 6.17 -2.96
CA GLN A 302 14.54 6.58 -3.05
C GLN A 302 14.69 8.08 -2.75
N MET A 303 13.72 8.89 -3.17
CA MET A 303 13.70 10.33 -2.91
C MET A 303 13.61 10.67 -1.42
N ASN A 304 12.99 9.83 -0.59
CA ASN A 304 12.94 10.07 0.86
C ASN A 304 14.31 9.90 1.51
N VAL A 305 15.06 8.87 1.11
CA VAL A 305 16.43 8.65 1.60
C VAL A 305 17.38 9.72 1.06
N GLU A 306 17.24 10.07 -0.22
CA GLU A 306 18.03 11.16 -0.85
C GLU A 306 17.73 12.52 -0.21
N ALA A 307 16.47 12.83 0.08
CA ALA A 307 16.07 14.05 0.79
C ALA A 307 16.60 14.06 2.23
N GLY A 308 16.44 12.96 2.97
CA GLY A 308 16.99 12.82 4.31
C GLY A 308 18.52 13.00 4.34
N LEU A 309 19.22 12.43 3.35
CA LEU A 309 20.66 12.61 3.23
C LEU A 309 21.02 14.05 2.86
N THR A 310 20.30 14.66 1.92
CA THR A 310 20.51 16.07 1.53
C THR A 310 20.26 17.01 2.70
N ASN A 311 19.26 16.74 3.54
CA ASN A 311 19.01 17.49 4.77
C ASN A 311 20.15 17.34 5.78
N ALA A 312 20.83 16.19 5.81
CA ALA A 312 21.93 15.91 6.72
C ALA A 312 23.27 16.52 6.29
N ILE A 313 23.61 16.49 4.99
CA ILE A 313 24.96 16.87 4.49
C ILE A 313 24.94 17.87 3.31
N GLY A 314 23.78 18.39 2.93
CA GLY A 314 23.62 19.36 1.85
C GLY A 314 23.96 18.81 0.46
N ASP A 315 24.52 19.67 -0.39
CA ASP A 315 24.82 19.36 -1.80
C ASP A 315 25.82 18.21 -1.99
N LEU A 316 26.58 17.85 -0.95
CA LEU A 316 27.49 16.71 -1.01
C LEU A 316 26.75 15.39 -1.33
N ALA A 317 25.50 15.26 -0.88
CA ALA A 317 24.65 14.10 -1.16
C ALA A 317 24.49 13.81 -2.65
N LYS A 318 24.42 14.87 -3.48
CA LYS A 318 24.21 14.76 -4.94
C LYS A 318 25.36 14.05 -5.66
N LYS A 319 26.56 13.99 -5.04
CA LYS A 319 27.70 13.26 -5.64
C LYS A 319 27.46 11.75 -5.74
N LEU A 320 26.55 11.18 -4.94
CA LEU A 320 26.18 9.76 -5.02
C LEU A 320 25.52 9.38 -6.36
N GLN A 321 24.91 10.33 -7.08
CA GLN A 321 24.26 10.05 -8.36
C GLN A 321 25.27 9.81 -9.50
N ARG A 322 26.59 9.88 -9.25
CA ARG A 322 27.61 9.58 -10.26
C ARG A 322 27.63 8.09 -10.60
N GLY A 323 27.45 7.77 -11.88
CA GLY A 323 27.65 6.43 -12.43
C GLY A 323 26.60 5.40 -12.02
N VAL A 324 25.40 5.87 -11.66
CA VAL A 324 24.24 5.07 -11.24
C VAL A 324 22.97 5.72 -11.79
N SER A 325 21.86 4.99 -11.88
CA SER A 325 20.56 5.58 -12.14
C SER A 325 19.47 5.04 -11.22
N VAL A 326 18.25 5.56 -11.34
CA VAL A 326 17.11 5.09 -10.55
C VAL A 326 16.78 3.64 -10.89
N ASN A 327 16.96 3.22 -12.15
CA ASN A 327 16.58 1.90 -12.65
C ASN A 327 17.44 0.78 -12.06
N ASP A 328 18.76 0.90 -12.14
CA ASP A 328 19.67 -0.12 -11.61
C ASP A 328 19.71 -0.11 -10.08
N MET A 329 19.56 1.06 -9.45
CA MET A 329 19.40 1.18 -8.01
C MET A 329 18.10 0.51 -7.52
N SER A 330 16.97 0.78 -8.19
CA SER A 330 15.67 0.14 -7.93
C SER A 330 15.78 -1.38 -8.02
N ALA A 331 16.35 -1.88 -9.12
CA ALA A 331 16.56 -3.30 -9.35
C ALA A 331 17.47 -3.95 -8.29
N THR A 332 18.48 -3.22 -7.80
CA THR A 332 19.40 -3.69 -6.75
C THR A 332 18.68 -3.81 -5.42
N VAL A 333 17.95 -2.76 -5.05
CA VAL A 333 17.23 -2.66 -3.77
C VAL A 333 16.13 -3.73 -3.67
N SER A 334 15.37 -3.96 -4.74
CA SER A 334 14.38 -5.05 -4.79
C SER A 334 15.03 -6.42 -4.60
N ARG A 335 16.20 -6.68 -5.21
CA ARG A 335 16.91 -7.97 -5.04
C ARG A 335 17.46 -8.17 -3.63
N ILE A 336 18.04 -7.13 -3.02
CA ILE A 336 18.46 -7.18 -1.60
C ILE A 336 17.27 -7.49 -0.71
N TRP A 337 16.14 -6.80 -0.92
CA TRP A 337 14.92 -7.06 -0.16
C TRP A 337 14.41 -8.49 -0.35
N CYS A 338 14.32 -8.99 -1.59
CA CYS A 338 13.89 -10.36 -1.87
C CYS A 338 14.80 -11.39 -1.20
N ARG A 339 16.13 -11.17 -1.22
CA ARG A 339 17.10 -12.04 -0.53
C ARG A 339 16.80 -12.15 0.95
N ASN A 340 16.56 -11.02 1.62
CA ASN A 340 16.24 -10.96 3.04
C ASN A 340 14.86 -11.57 3.33
N ALA A 341 13.87 -11.29 2.49
CA ALA A 341 12.53 -11.86 2.58
C ALA A 341 12.54 -13.39 2.48
N ILE A 342 13.35 -13.95 1.58
CA ILE A 342 13.55 -15.39 1.44
C ILE A 342 14.15 -15.99 2.72
N CYS A 343 15.21 -15.40 3.26
CA CYS A 343 15.80 -15.85 4.53
C CYS A 343 14.76 -15.86 5.65
N PHE A 344 13.95 -14.80 5.75
CA PHE A 344 12.87 -14.72 6.72
C PHE A 344 11.83 -15.82 6.51
N ILE A 345 11.32 -16.00 5.29
CA ILE A 345 10.32 -17.04 4.98
C ILE A 345 10.87 -18.42 5.34
N ILE A 346 12.08 -18.77 4.91
CA ILE A 346 12.72 -20.05 5.25
C ILE A 346 12.77 -20.24 6.77
N SER A 347 13.15 -19.21 7.53
CA SER A 347 13.18 -19.30 8.99
C SER A 347 11.79 -19.57 9.60
N THR A 348 10.74 -18.93 9.08
CA THR A 348 9.37 -19.18 9.54
C THR A 348 8.86 -20.56 9.15
N ILE A 349 9.22 -21.07 7.97
CA ILE A 349 8.91 -22.44 7.54
C ILE A 349 9.58 -23.45 8.49
N LYS A 350 10.84 -23.23 8.85
CA LYS A 350 11.54 -24.07 9.84
C LYS A 350 10.82 -24.10 11.19
N ASN A 351 10.30 -22.97 11.66
CA ASN A 351 9.49 -22.94 12.89
C ASN A 351 8.22 -23.80 12.78
N LEU A 352 7.57 -23.80 11.62
CA LEU A 352 6.42 -24.68 11.34
C LEU A 352 6.81 -26.15 11.28
N GLN A 353 7.94 -26.48 10.64
CA GLN A 353 8.48 -27.84 10.65
C GLN A 353 8.76 -28.33 12.08
N ILE A 354 9.38 -27.49 12.92
CA ILE A 354 9.64 -27.80 14.34
C ILE A 354 8.32 -28.07 15.08
N ALA A 355 7.30 -27.22 14.92
CA ALA A 355 6.01 -27.41 15.57
C ALA A 355 5.33 -28.74 15.15
N LEU A 356 5.39 -29.08 13.86
CA LEU A 356 4.89 -30.35 13.33
C LEU A 356 5.65 -31.56 13.89
N VAL A 357 6.99 -31.50 13.97
CA VAL A 357 7.82 -32.57 14.54
C VAL A 357 7.54 -32.74 16.03
N GLN A 358 7.38 -31.66 16.78
CA GLN A 358 7.01 -31.72 18.20
C GLN A 358 5.64 -32.38 18.41
N LEU A 359 4.65 -32.04 17.58
CA LEU A 359 3.34 -32.72 17.60
C LEU A 359 3.48 -34.20 17.21
N ALA A 360 4.32 -34.52 16.23
CA ALA A 360 4.57 -35.89 15.80
C ALA A 360 5.20 -36.71 16.93
N LEU A 361 6.21 -36.18 17.64
CA LEU A 361 6.83 -36.82 18.80
C LEU A 361 5.80 -37.10 19.90
N LYS A 362 5.00 -36.09 20.26
CA LYS A 362 3.98 -36.21 21.31
C LYS A 362 2.92 -37.27 20.99
N ASN A 363 2.61 -37.47 19.72
CA ASN A 363 1.55 -38.38 19.26
C ASN A 363 2.09 -39.57 18.45
N LYS A 364 3.36 -39.94 18.66
CA LYS A 364 4.05 -41.00 17.89
C LYS A 364 3.29 -42.32 17.88
N THR A 365 2.72 -42.72 19.01
CA THR A 365 2.00 -43.99 19.18
C THR A 365 0.51 -43.87 18.87
N LEU A 366 0.00 -42.68 18.57
CA LEU A 366 -1.41 -42.47 18.29
C LEU A 366 -1.72 -42.92 16.86
N ILE A 367 -2.48 -44.00 16.75
CA ILE A 367 -2.90 -44.54 15.47
C ILE A 367 -4.18 -43.83 15.02
N ILE A 368 -4.22 -43.40 13.78
CA ILE A 368 -5.39 -42.78 13.15
C ILE A 368 -5.73 -43.51 11.85
N THR A 369 -7.02 -43.68 11.58
CA THR A 369 -7.49 -44.21 10.29
C THR A 369 -7.25 -43.15 9.22
N SER A 370 -6.31 -43.41 8.31
CA SER A 370 -6.08 -42.54 7.15
C SER A 370 -7.33 -42.52 6.28
N LEU A 371 -7.74 -41.32 5.86
CA LEU A 371 -8.73 -41.15 4.81
C LEU A 371 -8.00 -41.18 3.46
N SER A 372 -7.55 -42.36 3.02
CA SER A 372 -6.44 -42.40 2.06
C SER A 372 -6.81 -42.15 0.59
N THR A 373 -8.08 -42.13 0.20
CA THR A 373 -8.54 -41.73 -1.15
C THR A 373 -10.04 -41.43 -1.12
N ASN A 374 -10.50 -40.34 -1.77
CA ASN A 374 -11.92 -39.96 -1.83
C ASN A 374 -12.64 -39.86 -0.47
N LEU A 375 -11.91 -39.48 0.60
CA LEU A 375 -12.41 -39.44 1.98
C LEU A 375 -12.93 -40.80 2.49
N ARG A 376 -12.44 -41.92 1.93
CA ARG A 376 -12.74 -43.27 2.40
C ARG A 376 -11.73 -43.72 3.45
N LYS A 377 -12.23 -44.42 4.46
CA LYS A 377 -11.39 -45.08 5.46
C LYS A 377 -10.49 -46.09 4.77
N ALA A 378 -9.21 -46.04 5.08
CA ALA A 378 -8.22 -46.97 4.58
C ALA A 378 -7.33 -47.46 5.74
N TYR A 379 -6.12 -47.89 5.42
CA TYR A 379 -5.14 -48.32 6.41
C TYR A 379 -4.97 -47.33 7.55
N SER A 380 -4.86 -47.89 8.74
CA SER A 380 -4.48 -47.13 9.93
C SER A 380 -2.98 -46.83 9.86
N VAL A 381 -2.61 -45.58 10.13
CA VAL A 381 -1.22 -45.10 10.17
C VAL A 381 -0.99 -44.37 11.49
N SER A 382 0.26 -44.21 11.91
CA SER A 382 0.56 -43.28 13.00
C SER A 382 0.22 -41.84 12.58
N LEU A 383 -0.38 -41.07 13.50
CA LEU A 383 -0.59 -39.64 13.31
C LEU A 383 0.73 -38.91 13.03
N ALA A 384 1.83 -39.34 13.66
CA ALA A 384 3.14 -38.78 13.41
C ALA A 384 3.54 -38.89 11.92
N HIS A 385 3.20 -40.00 11.26
CA HIS A 385 3.53 -40.20 9.86
C HIS A 385 2.81 -39.19 8.95
N ILE A 386 1.55 -38.84 9.25
CA ILE A 386 0.81 -37.81 8.51
C ILE A 386 1.42 -36.42 8.74
N LEU A 387 1.79 -36.10 9.99
CA LEU A 387 2.40 -34.81 10.33
C LEU A 387 3.77 -34.64 9.64
N LEU A 388 4.58 -35.70 9.60
CA LEU A 388 5.87 -35.71 8.91
C LEU A 388 5.73 -35.54 7.39
N ALA A 389 4.63 -36.01 6.78
CA ALA A 389 4.37 -35.75 5.36
C ALA A 389 4.25 -34.24 5.05
N TYR A 390 3.73 -33.42 5.97
CA TYR A 390 3.72 -31.97 5.83
C TYR A 390 5.11 -31.35 6.03
N VAL A 391 5.94 -31.91 6.93
CA VAL A 391 7.34 -31.47 7.12
C VAL A 391 8.14 -31.64 5.83
N GLU A 392 7.95 -32.76 5.13
CA GLU A 392 8.56 -33.04 3.82
C GLU A 392 8.11 -32.06 2.74
N GLN A 393 6.83 -31.67 2.72
CA GLN A 393 6.30 -30.67 1.78
C GLN A 393 6.97 -29.31 1.98
N LEU A 394 7.06 -28.88 3.24
CA LEU A 394 7.67 -27.62 3.64
C LEU A 394 9.18 -27.58 3.38
N ASP A 395 9.87 -28.71 3.49
CA ASP A 395 11.30 -28.77 3.18
C ASP A 395 11.60 -28.55 1.71
N ARG A 396 10.77 -29.14 0.82
CA ARG A 396 10.85 -28.84 -0.61
C ARG A 396 10.57 -27.37 -0.89
N ASP A 397 9.71 -26.73 -0.11
CA ASP A 397 9.48 -25.29 -0.23
C ASP A 397 10.73 -24.50 0.17
N CYS A 398 11.41 -24.85 1.27
CA CYS A 398 12.71 -24.26 1.62
C CYS A 398 13.74 -24.40 0.50
N THR A 399 13.85 -25.57 -0.14
CA THR A 399 14.76 -25.79 -1.28
C THR A 399 14.44 -24.86 -2.45
N ARG A 400 13.15 -24.69 -2.81
CA ARG A 400 12.75 -23.75 -3.89
C ARG A 400 13.13 -22.31 -3.57
N TYR A 401 12.96 -21.89 -2.32
CA TYR A 401 13.40 -20.56 -1.89
C TYR A 401 14.92 -20.38 -1.98
N LEU A 402 15.70 -21.39 -1.60
CA LEU A 402 17.16 -21.36 -1.76
C LEU A 402 17.58 -21.29 -3.23
N GLU A 403 16.94 -22.06 -4.11
CA GLU A 403 17.20 -22.02 -5.55
C GLU A 403 16.83 -20.66 -6.16
N CYS A 404 15.71 -20.06 -5.74
CA CYS A 404 15.32 -18.70 -6.10
C CYS A 404 16.38 -17.68 -5.63
N GLN A 405 16.85 -17.81 -4.38
CA GLN A 405 17.91 -16.98 -3.84
C GLN A 405 19.20 -17.07 -4.65
N MET A 406 19.59 -18.27 -5.10
CA MET A 406 20.79 -18.45 -5.92
C MET A 406 20.70 -17.71 -7.25
N ARG A 407 19.54 -17.71 -7.90
CA ARG A 407 19.33 -17.02 -9.20
C ARG A 407 19.23 -15.52 -9.07
N LEU A 408 18.55 -15.02 -8.03
CA LEU A 408 18.39 -13.57 -7.82
C LEU A 408 19.67 -12.87 -7.35
N ASN A 409 20.65 -13.60 -6.80
CA ASN A 409 21.81 -13.03 -6.12
C ASN A 409 22.93 -12.55 -7.09
N PHE A 410 22.55 -11.81 -8.13
CA PHE A 410 23.47 -11.05 -8.99
C PHE A 410 23.13 -9.55 -8.96
N CYS A 411 24.16 -8.71 -8.90
CA CYS A 411 24.03 -7.28 -8.66
C CYS A 411 23.78 -6.50 -9.97
N PRO A 412 22.66 -5.77 -10.12
CA PRO A 412 22.41 -4.94 -11.29
C PRO A 412 23.11 -3.58 -11.23
N LEU A 413 23.50 -3.10 -10.04
CA LEU A 413 24.10 -1.78 -9.83
C LEU A 413 25.30 -1.49 -10.75
N GLY A 414 25.32 -0.28 -11.32
CA GLY A 414 26.28 0.14 -12.35
C GLY A 414 25.82 -0.14 -13.78
N SER A 415 24.59 -0.59 -13.96
CA SER A 415 23.95 -0.75 -15.28
C SER A 415 23.32 0.55 -15.79
N CYS A 416 23.21 1.57 -14.93
CA CYS A 416 22.53 2.84 -15.19
C CYS A 416 21.17 2.60 -15.84
N ASP A 417 20.75 3.44 -16.79
CA ASP A 417 19.41 3.33 -17.36
C ASP A 417 19.21 2.08 -18.20
N PHE A 418 20.23 1.67 -18.96
CA PHE A 418 20.23 0.45 -19.79
C PHE A 418 21.59 0.10 -20.41
N ALA A 419 22.46 1.08 -20.67
CA ALA A 419 23.71 0.89 -21.42
C ALA A 419 24.95 0.63 -20.54
N GLY A 420 24.80 0.64 -19.22
CA GLY A 420 25.92 0.61 -18.28
C GLY A 420 26.45 2.02 -17.96
N SER A 421 27.27 2.09 -16.92
CA SER A 421 27.98 3.31 -16.56
C SER A 421 29.06 3.66 -17.58
N TYR A 422 29.11 4.94 -17.98
CA TYR A 422 30.21 5.49 -18.77
C TYR A 422 31.50 5.70 -17.95
N LEU A 423 31.39 5.64 -16.62
CA LEU A 423 32.53 5.73 -15.71
C LEU A 423 33.14 4.34 -15.48
N PRO A 424 34.47 4.21 -15.34
CA PRO A 424 35.14 2.95 -15.01
C PRO A 424 34.95 2.54 -13.54
N ILE A 425 33.69 2.32 -13.14
CA ILE A 425 33.28 1.89 -11.80
C ILE A 425 33.67 0.42 -11.53
N ASP A 426 33.83 0.07 -10.26
CA ASP A 426 34.07 -1.33 -9.85
C ASP A 426 32.76 -2.03 -9.46
N ARG A 427 32.09 -2.62 -10.45
CA ARG A 427 30.85 -3.39 -10.23
C ARG A 427 31.08 -4.66 -9.42
N SER A 428 32.25 -5.28 -9.53
CA SER A 428 32.58 -6.51 -8.80
C SER A 428 32.78 -6.23 -7.30
N GLY A 429 33.52 -5.19 -6.96
CA GLY A 429 33.68 -4.73 -5.57
C GLY A 429 32.35 -4.32 -4.93
N VAL A 430 31.49 -3.61 -5.66
CA VAL A 430 30.14 -3.26 -5.18
C VAL A 430 29.26 -4.49 -4.97
N ALA A 431 29.26 -5.43 -5.92
CA ALA A 431 28.52 -6.69 -5.78
C ALA A 431 28.96 -7.46 -4.53
N GLN A 432 30.28 -7.57 -4.30
CA GLN A 432 30.83 -8.24 -3.13
C GLN A 432 30.46 -7.52 -1.83
N ALA A 433 30.54 -6.19 -1.79
CA ALA A 433 30.17 -5.39 -0.61
C ALA A 433 28.69 -5.54 -0.23
N LEU A 434 27.83 -5.83 -1.21
CA LEU A 434 26.41 -6.09 -1.04
C LEU A 434 26.07 -7.59 -0.96
N GLU A 435 27.07 -8.47 -0.82
CA GLU A 435 26.94 -9.93 -0.70
C GLU A 435 26.27 -10.62 -1.90
N PHE A 436 26.30 -9.98 -3.07
CA PHE A 436 25.93 -10.62 -4.33
C PHE A 436 27.03 -11.58 -4.81
N THR A 437 26.65 -12.61 -5.55
CA THR A 437 27.59 -13.57 -6.16
C THR A 437 28.50 -12.88 -7.19
N GLY A 438 28.02 -11.82 -7.83
CA GLY A 438 28.76 -11.01 -8.79
C GLY A 438 27.84 -10.04 -9.52
N PRO A 439 28.39 -9.21 -10.43
CA PRO A 439 27.58 -8.30 -11.23
C PRO A 439 26.79 -9.06 -12.32
N MET A 440 25.60 -8.55 -12.65
CA MET A 440 24.87 -9.00 -13.83
C MET A 440 25.65 -8.64 -15.10
N ARG A 441 25.67 -9.57 -16.07
CA ARG A 441 26.58 -9.53 -17.21
C ARG A 441 26.14 -8.57 -18.32
N ASN A 442 24.84 -8.28 -18.42
CA ASN A 442 24.26 -7.41 -19.43
C ASN A 442 23.46 -6.31 -18.74
N SER A 443 23.68 -5.05 -19.10
CA SER A 443 23.07 -3.89 -18.45
C SER A 443 21.59 -3.72 -18.79
N ILE A 444 21.16 -4.12 -19.99
CA ILE A 444 19.75 -4.12 -20.39
C ILE A 444 19.00 -5.18 -19.58
N ASP A 445 19.55 -6.38 -19.51
CA ASP A 445 19.00 -7.47 -18.69
C ASP A 445 18.91 -7.03 -17.21
N ALA A 446 19.96 -6.42 -16.67
CA ALA A 446 20.03 -6.00 -15.27
C ALA A 446 18.88 -5.06 -14.82
N VAL A 447 18.42 -4.16 -15.69
CA VAL A 447 17.34 -3.21 -15.37
C VAL A 447 15.94 -3.75 -15.71
N THR A 448 15.85 -4.76 -16.57
CA THR A 448 14.58 -5.33 -17.08
C THR A 448 14.18 -6.67 -16.51
N ASP A 449 15.14 -7.43 -15.99
CA ASP A 449 14.91 -8.74 -15.42
C ASP A 449 13.94 -8.64 -14.23
N ARG A 450 12.87 -9.44 -14.31
CA ARG A 450 11.85 -9.65 -13.27
C ARG A 450 11.59 -11.14 -13.05
N ASP A 451 12.46 -12.02 -13.53
CA ASP A 451 12.32 -13.46 -13.35
C ASP A 451 12.44 -13.80 -11.86
N PHE A 452 13.28 -13.09 -11.11
CA PHE A 452 13.37 -13.24 -9.66
C PHE A 452 12.05 -12.92 -8.93
N VAL A 453 11.23 -12.02 -9.47
CA VAL A 453 9.90 -11.68 -8.92
C VAL A 453 8.98 -12.88 -9.12
N VAL A 454 8.90 -13.39 -10.34
CA VAL A 454 8.05 -14.53 -10.71
C VAL A 454 8.48 -15.79 -9.94
N ASP A 455 9.78 -16.06 -9.83
CA ASP A 455 10.33 -17.19 -9.08
C ASP A 455 9.95 -17.14 -7.59
N LEU A 456 10.01 -15.94 -6.99
CA LEU A 456 9.61 -15.75 -5.59
C LEU A 456 8.10 -15.95 -5.43
N LEU A 457 7.28 -15.34 -6.29
CA LEU A 457 5.82 -15.50 -6.29
C LEU A 457 5.41 -16.97 -6.54
N HIS A 458 6.14 -17.70 -7.38
CA HIS A 458 5.92 -19.12 -7.60
C HIS A 458 6.19 -19.92 -6.32
N SER A 459 7.31 -19.63 -5.65
CA SER A 459 7.69 -20.28 -4.39
C SER A 459 6.68 -20.01 -3.27
N THR A 460 6.16 -18.78 -3.17
CA THR A 460 5.09 -18.44 -2.21
C THR A 460 3.76 -19.10 -2.55
N ALA A 461 3.37 -19.14 -3.82
CA ALA A 461 2.15 -19.84 -4.25
C ALA A 461 2.22 -21.34 -3.98
N ARG A 462 3.40 -21.96 -4.13
CA ARG A 462 3.58 -23.38 -3.80
C ARG A 462 3.49 -23.66 -2.31
N THR A 463 4.15 -22.83 -1.50
CA THR A 463 4.06 -22.90 -0.04
C THR A 463 2.61 -22.73 0.43
N ALA A 464 1.89 -21.74 -0.11
CA ALA A 464 0.47 -21.53 0.17
C ALA A 464 -0.38 -22.75 -0.19
N THR A 465 -0.06 -23.45 -1.28
CA THR A 465 -0.78 -24.67 -1.69
C THR A 465 -0.59 -25.81 -0.67
N HIS A 466 0.62 -26.01 -0.15
CA HIS A 466 0.86 -27.01 0.91
C HIS A 466 0.15 -26.63 2.22
N LEU A 467 0.21 -25.35 2.61
CA LEU A 467 -0.52 -24.82 3.77
C LEU A 467 -2.04 -24.99 3.61
N SER A 468 -2.58 -24.90 2.39
CA SER A 468 -3.99 -25.18 2.11
C SER A 468 -4.37 -26.62 2.47
N GLY A 469 -3.52 -27.58 2.12
CA GLY A 469 -3.72 -29.00 2.44
C GLY A 469 -3.68 -29.24 3.95
N LEU A 470 -2.72 -28.63 4.66
CA LEU A 470 -2.64 -28.68 6.12
C LEU A 470 -3.89 -28.06 6.77
N ALA A 471 -4.28 -26.88 6.31
CA ALA A 471 -5.46 -26.16 6.80
C ALA A 471 -6.75 -26.95 6.58
N ALA A 472 -6.94 -27.52 5.39
CA ALA A 472 -8.09 -28.35 5.08
C ALA A 472 -8.19 -29.56 6.02
N THR A 473 -7.06 -30.23 6.29
CA THR A 473 -7.01 -31.34 7.25
C THR A 473 -7.33 -30.88 8.66
N CYS A 474 -6.75 -29.76 9.13
CA CYS A 474 -7.05 -29.22 10.46
C CYS A 474 -8.53 -28.84 10.62
N VAL A 475 -9.13 -28.22 9.60
CA VAL A 475 -10.56 -27.84 9.60
C VAL A 475 -11.43 -29.10 9.65
N LEU A 476 -11.16 -30.10 8.80
CA LEU A 476 -11.89 -31.36 8.79
C LEU A 476 -11.78 -32.08 10.15
N TRP A 477 -10.58 -32.18 10.70
CA TRP A 477 -10.33 -32.85 11.97
C TRP A 477 -10.90 -32.11 13.18
N SER A 478 -11.19 -30.82 13.05
CA SER A 478 -11.88 -30.02 14.06
C SER A 478 -13.41 -30.06 13.92
N SER A 479 -13.95 -30.70 12.88
CA SER A 479 -15.41 -30.81 12.68
C SER A 479 -16.05 -31.65 13.78
N GLU A 480 -17.36 -31.47 14.01
CA GLU A 480 -18.09 -32.25 15.01
C GLU A 480 -18.10 -33.76 14.69
N GLU A 481 -18.17 -34.11 13.40
CA GLU A 481 -18.15 -35.49 12.93
C GLU A 481 -16.81 -36.17 13.19
N CYS A 482 -15.69 -35.46 13.00
CA CYS A 482 -14.36 -36.01 13.29
C CYS A 482 -14.03 -35.88 14.78
N GLY A 483 -13.95 -34.65 15.29
CA GLY A 483 -13.62 -34.33 16.67
C GLY A 483 -12.20 -34.76 17.07
N PHE A 484 -11.26 -34.79 16.13
CA PHE A 484 -9.88 -35.26 16.34
C PHE A 484 -8.97 -34.20 16.94
N ILE A 485 -9.20 -32.92 16.63
CA ILE A 485 -8.45 -31.79 17.19
C ILE A 485 -9.31 -31.05 18.21
N ASN A 486 -8.77 -30.87 19.41
CA ASN A 486 -9.25 -29.93 20.40
C ASN A 486 -8.41 -28.64 20.30
N SER A 487 -9.01 -27.53 19.84
CA SER A 487 -8.37 -26.21 19.89
C SER A 487 -8.51 -25.59 21.30
N SER A 488 -7.49 -24.86 21.76
CA SER A 488 -7.56 -24.09 23.02
C SER A 488 -8.22 -22.72 22.81
N CYS A 489 -8.87 -22.19 23.85
CA CYS A 489 -9.61 -20.90 23.80
C CYS A 489 -8.78 -19.68 23.40
N SER A 490 -7.45 -19.74 23.47
CA SER A 490 -6.57 -18.59 23.18
C SER A 490 -6.49 -18.24 21.68
N VAL A 491 -6.83 -19.18 20.79
CA VAL A 491 -6.68 -19.03 19.33
C VAL A 491 -8.03 -19.10 18.59
N SER A 492 -9.08 -19.58 19.26
CA SER A 492 -10.44 -19.69 18.71
C SER A 492 -11.33 -18.61 19.30
N ASN A 493 -11.64 -17.57 18.53
CA ASN A 493 -12.71 -16.63 18.87
C ASN A 493 -14.05 -17.37 18.77
N GLY A 494 -14.54 -17.91 19.89
CA GLY A 494 -15.87 -18.53 19.96
C GLY A 494 -16.96 -17.46 20.01
N SER A 495 -18.13 -17.77 19.44
CA SER A 495 -19.29 -16.88 19.50
C SER A 495 -19.83 -16.80 20.93
N CYS A 496 -20.39 -15.65 21.31
CA CYS A 496 -20.92 -15.40 22.65
C CYS A 496 -22.14 -16.28 23.02
N ILE A 497 -22.72 -17.00 22.04
CA ILE A 497 -23.96 -17.76 22.17
C ILE A 497 -23.70 -19.28 22.17
N MET A 498 -22.67 -19.76 21.47
CA MET A 498 -22.31 -21.17 21.41
C MET A 498 -20.89 -21.37 21.95
N GLN A 499 -20.72 -22.23 22.95
CA GLN A 499 -19.39 -22.57 23.51
C GLN A 499 -18.48 -23.36 22.54
N GLN A 500 -18.80 -23.43 21.25
CA GLN A 500 -18.06 -24.21 20.26
C GLN A 500 -16.79 -23.48 19.79
N ARG A 501 -15.73 -24.26 19.57
CA ARG A 501 -14.40 -23.77 19.20
C ARG A 501 -14.16 -23.99 17.71
N TYR A 502 -14.06 -22.91 16.94
CA TYR A 502 -13.91 -22.99 15.49
C TYR A 502 -12.43 -22.88 15.06
N PRO A 503 -11.99 -23.63 14.03
CA PRO A 503 -10.63 -23.57 13.49
C PRO A 503 -10.42 -22.34 12.57
N HIS A 504 -10.96 -21.18 12.96
CA HIS A 504 -10.90 -19.94 12.17
C HIS A 504 -9.50 -19.56 11.66
N PRO A 505 -8.40 -19.72 12.43
CA PRO A 505 -7.06 -19.47 11.90
C PRO A 505 -6.74 -20.29 10.64
N MET A 506 -7.10 -21.58 10.61
CA MET A 506 -6.86 -22.45 9.47
C MET A 506 -7.84 -22.18 8.32
N GLU A 507 -9.07 -21.73 8.61
CA GLU A 507 -9.99 -21.25 7.57
C GLU A 507 -9.45 -20.00 6.87
N ILE A 508 -8.86 -19.05 7.63
CA ILE A 508 -8.20 -17.87 7.09
C ILE A 508 -6.99 -18.28 6.23
N VAL A 509 -6.15 -19.20 6.71
CA VAL A 509 -5.02 -19.74 5.93
C VAL A 509 -5.54 -20.28 4.60
N ARG A 510 -6.58 -21.13 4.61
CA ARG A 510 -7.18 -21.69 3.39
C ARG A 510 -7.75 -20.63 2.45
N GLN A 511 -8.39 -19.58 2.98
CA GLN A 511 -8.92 -18.47 2.18
C GLN A 511 -7.81 -17.68 1.49
N LYS A 512 -6.69 -17.41 2.18
CA LYS A 512 -5.60 -16.57 1.67
C LYS A 512 -4.81 -17.21 0.53
N VAL A 513 -4.91 -18.52 0.34
CA VAL A 513 -4.25 -19.28 -0.73
C VAL A 513 -4.57 -18.69 -2.11
N GLU A 514 -5.84 -18.39 -2.38
CA GLU A 514 -6.27 -17.88 -3.68
C GLU A 514 -5.72 -16.47 -3.94
N ARG A 515 -5.54 -15.65 -2.90
CA ARG A 515 -4.89 -14.34 -3.01
C ARG A 515 -3.41 -14.48 -3.41
N VAL A 516 -2.68 -15.41 -2.79
CA VAL A 516 -1.26 -15.65 -3.11
C VAL A 516 -1.10 -16.19 -4.54
N LYS A 517 -1.96 -17.12 -4.97
CA LYS A 517 -1.97 -17.60 -6.36
C LYS A 517 -2.28 -16.49 -7.35
N GLY A 518 -3.21 -15.59 -7.01
CA GLY A 518 -3.55 -14.43 -7.81
C GLY A 518 -2.34 -13.53 -8.08
N PHE A 519 -1.47 -13.32 -7.08
CA PHE A 519 -0.24 -12.54 -7.27
C PHE A 519 0.70 -13.18 -8.30
N LEU A 520 0.86 -14.50 -8.30
CA LEU A 520 1.64 -15.19 -9.33
C LEU A 520 1.04 -15.00 -10.73
N CYS A 521 -0.28 -15.14 -10.88
CA CYS A 521 -0.94 -14.92 -12.16
C CYS A 521 -0.72 -13.49 -12.68
N ILE A 522 -0.83 -12.49 -11.81
CA ILE A 522 -0.56 -11.09 -12.18
C ILE A 522 0.91 -10.93 -12.58
N GLY A 523 1.85 -11.45 -11.78
CA GLY A 523 3.28 -11.33 -12.07
C GLY A 523 3.70 -11.97 -13.39
N LEU A 524 3.11 -13.12 -13.77
CA LEU A 524 3.34 -13.75 -15.08
C LEU A 524 2.85 -12.86 -16.23
N ASN A 525 1.67 -12.26 -16.10
CA ASN A 525 1.08 -11.42 -17.13
C ASN A 525 1.80 -10.07 -17.30
N THR A 526 2.30 -9.48 -16.21
CA THR A 526 3.06 -8.21 -16.27
C THR A 526 4.34 -8.36 -17.09
N LYS A 527 5.02 -9.51 -17.02
CA LYS A 527 6.25 -9.75 -17.78
C LYS A 527 5.98 -10.04 -19.26
N GLU A 528 4.85 -10.65 -19.60
CA GLU A 528 4.50 -11.06 -20.97
C GLU A 528 4.40 -9.89 -21.95
N LEU A 529 4.00 -8.71 -21.47
CA LEU A 529 3.62 -7.57 -22.33
C LEU A 529 4.73 -6.52 -22.51
N SER A 530 5.85 -6.62 -21.79
CA SER A 530 6.85 -5.54 -21.74
C SER A 530 8.02 -5.75 -22.73
N PRO A 531 8.27 -4.81 -23.67
CA PRO A 531 9.46 -4.84 -24.50
C PRO A 531 10.71 -4.47 -23.69
N LEU A 532 11.90 -4.77 -24.22
CA LEU A 532 13.13 -4.17 -23.69
C LEU A 532 13.13 -2.65 -23.99
N THR A 533 13.63 -1.76 -23.13
CA THR A 533 14.36 -2.02 -21.87
C THR A 533 13.46 -1.79 -20.62
N TYR A 534 13.75 -0.82 -19.75
CA TYR A 534 12.92 -0.54 -18.57
C TYR A 534 11.59 0.10 -18.95
N ASP A 535 10.49 -0.35 -18.34
CA ASP A 535 9.15 0.22 -18.47
C ASP A 535 8.53 0.52 -17.09
N TYR A 536 7.64 1.49 -17.03
CA TYR A 536 6.84 1.83 -15.84
C TYR A 536 5.94 0.68 -15.39
N ASP A 537 5.60 -0.25 -16.28
CA ASP A 537 4.87 -1.49 -15.95
C ASP A 537 5.51 -2.25 -14.78
N PHE A 538 6.83 -2.15 -14.61
CA PHE A 538 7.54 -2.81 -13.53
C PHE A 538 7.32 -2.18 -12.16
N GLN A 539 6.65 -1.03 -12.02
CA GLN A 539 6.44 -0.41 -10.71
C GLN A 539 5.50 -1.22 -9.81
N ASP A 540 4.55 -1.96 -10.40
CA ASP A 540 3.56 -2.75 -9.62
C ASP A 540 4.16 -4.05 -9.05
N ASP A 541 5.38 -4.44 -9.48
CA ASP A 541 6.05 -5.65 -9.02
C ASP A 541 6.30 -5.65 -7.50
N ARG A 542 6.69 -4.50 -6.92
CA ARG A 542 6.99 -4.30 -5.51
C ARG A 542 5.77 -4.60 -4.66
N ARG A 543 4.60 -4.12 -5.10
CA ARG A 543 3.34 -4.35 -4.39
C ARG A 543 2.99 -5.82 -4.37
N LEU A 544 3.12 -6.51 -5.50
CA LEU A 544 2.90 -7.95 -5.60
C LEU A 544 3.83 -8.71 -4.65
N LEU A 545 5.11 -8.34 -4.62
CA LEU A 545 6.11 -8.94 -3.73
C LEU A 545 5.78 -8.73 -2.25
N PHE A 546 5.49 -7.51 -1.83
CA PHE A 546 5.25 -7.16 -0.42
C PHE A 546 3.95 -7.78 0.10
N ASP A 547 2.88 -7.74 -0.69
CA ASP A 547 1.61 -8.37 -0.33
C ASP A 547 1.75 -9.89 -0.26
N SER A 548 2.46 -10.50 -1.21
CA SER A 548 2.72 -11.94 -1.24
C SER A 548 3.55 -12.38 -0.03
N PHE A 549 4.62 -11.66 0.28
CA PHE A 549 5.45 -11.87 1.47
C PHE A 549 4.66 -11.74 2.78
N SER A 550 3.92 -10.63 2.95
CA SER A 550 3.14 -10.39 4.16
C SER A 550 2.06 -11.45 4.36
N THR A 551 1.43 -11.88 3.26
CA THR A 551 0.40 -12.92 3.30
C THR A 551 0.99 -14.27 3.65
N ILE A 552 2.07 -14.72 2.99
CA ILE A 552 2.65 -16.04 3.26
C ILE A 552 3.27 -16.12 4.66
N ALA A 553 3.97 -15.07 5.11
CA ALA A 553 4.53 -15.00 6.45
C ALA A 553 3.43 -15.08 7.52
N GLY A 554 2.33 -14.34 7.30
CA GLY A 554 1.15 -14.40 8.18
C GLY A 554 0.50 -15.79 8.20
N MET A 555 0.36 -16.45 7.05
CA MET A 555 -0.19 -17.80 6.94
C MET A 555 0.67 -18.84 7.69
N ILE A 556 1.99 -18.78 7.54
CA ILE A 556 2.92 -19.69 8.23
C ILE A 556 2.84 -19.45 9.75
N LYS A 557 2.92 -18.19 10.19
CA LYS A 557 2.86 -17.86 11.62
C LYS A 557 1.54 -18.29 12.27
N LEU A 558 0.40 -18.02 11.62
CA LEU A 558 -0.91 -18.46 12.10
C LEU A 558 -1.00 -19.99 12.18
N SER A 559 -0.38 -20.72 11.24
CA SER A 559 -0.35 -22.19 11.26
C SER A 559 0.50 -22.71 12.43
N VAL A 560 1.65 -22.08 12.70
CA VAL A 560 2.49 -22.38 13.87
C VAL A 560 1.70 -22.17 15.16
N ASP A 561 1.11 -20.98 15.33
CA ASP A 561 0.36 -20.60 16.54
C ASP A 561 -0.82 -21.56 16.77
N PHE A 562 -1.56 -21.91 15.71
CA PHE A 562 -2.66 -22.88 15.80
C PHE A 562 -2.17 -24.26 16.25
N LEU A 563 -1.09 -24.78 15.65
CA LEU A 563 -0.58 -26.11 15.94
C LEU A 563 0.03 -26.24 17.33
N LEU A 564 0.75 -25.22 17.82
CA LEU A 564 1.30 -25.21 19.18
C LEU A 564 0.22 -25.26 20.27
N HIS A 565 -0.97 -24.75 19.96
CA HIS A 565 -2.11 -24.70 20.87
C HIS A 565 -3.19 -25.75 20.58
N ALA A 566 -2.98 -26.60 19.57
CA ALA A 566 -3.83 -27.73 19.25
C ALA A 566 -3.45 -28.95 20.09
N SER A 567 -4.45 -29.75 20.45
CA SER A 567 -4.25 -31.07 21.06
C SER A 567 -5.12 -32.09 20.36
N PHE A 568 -4.69 -33.35 20.32
CA PHE A 568 -5.47 -34.42 19.71
C PHE A 568 -6.36 -35.10 20.75
N ASN A 569 -7.61 -35.35 20.38
CA ASN A 569 -8.55 -36.11 21.20
C ASN A 569 -8.28 -37.61 21.02
N GLU A 570 -7.35 -38.14 21.82
CA GLU A 570 -6.95 -39.54 21.74
C GLU A 570 -8.13 -40.51 21.89
N GLU A 571 -9.06 -40.23 22.81
CA GLU A 571 -10.22 -41.10 23.03
C GLU A 571 -11.11 -41.16 21.79
N ARG A 572 -11.37 -40.01 21.16
CA ARG A 572 -12.18 -39.92 19.94
C ARG A 572 -11.49 -40.64 18.79
N ILE A 573 -10.19 -40.40 18.60
CA ILE A 573 -9.40 -41.06 17.55
C ILE A 573 -9.42 -42.58 17.75
N LYS A 574 -9.17 -43.07 18.97
CA LYS A 574 -9.21 -44.50 19.30
C LYS A 574 -10.61 -45.11 19.07
N LYS A 575 -11.69 -44.39 19.39
CA LYS A 575 -13.07 -44.84 19.08
C LYS A 575 -13.37 -44.92 17.58
N CYS A 576 -12.67 -44.12 16.76
CA CYS A 576 -12.81 -44.14 15.31
C CYS A 576 -11.92 -45.19 14.63
N LEU A 577 -11.01 -45.81 15.37
CA LEU A 577 -10.28 -46.98 14.88
C LEU A 577 -11.24 -48.17 14.79
N PRO A 578 -11.22 -48.92 13.68
CA PRO A 578 -11.94 -50.18 13.61
C PRO A 578 -11.38 -51.15 14.67
N VAL A 579 -12.27 -51.74 15.46
CA VAL A 579 -11.95 -52.69 16.56
C VAL A 579 -11.22 -53.93 16.02
N VAL A 580 -11.54 -54.31 14.78
CA VAL A 580 -10.94 -55.42 14.02
C VAL A 580 -10.88 -54.94 12.57
N HIS A 581 -9.70 -54.69 12.02
CA HIS A 581 -9.59 -54.23 10.64
C HIS A 581 -9.33 -55.41 9.70
N LEU A 582 -10.40 -56.12 9.31
CA LEU A 582 -10.31 -56.97 8.13
C LEU A 582 -10.45 -56.06 6.90
N SER A 583 -9.34 -55.61 6.32
CA SER A 583 -9.35 -55.01 4.98
C SER A 583 -8.97 -56.04 3.93
N GLU A 584 -9.50 -55.87 2.73
CA GLU A 584 -9.05 -56.58 1.53
C GLU A 584 -7.52 -56.55 1.41
N ALA A 585 -6.93 -55.41 1.73
CA ALA A 585 -5.51 -55.22 1.54
C ALA A 585 -4.65 -55.89 2.66
N ILE A 586 -5.18 -56.05 3.89
CA ILE A 586 -4.58 -56.93 4.92
C ILE A 586 -4.67 -58.40 4.50
N LEU A 587 -5.80 -58.81 3.92
CA LEU A 587 -5.98 -60.17 3.41
C LEU A 587 -5.00 -60.49 2.27
N VAL A 588 -4.84 -59.57 1.30
CA VAL A 588 -3.86 -59.70 0.21
C VAL A 588 -2.45 -59.83 0.79
N THR A 589 -2.06 -58.90 1.68
CA THR A 589 -0.71 -58.91 2.29
C THR A 589 -0.44 -60.20 3.07
N TYR A 590 -1.45 -60.72 3.78
CA TYR A 590 -1.36 -61.98 4.51
C TYR A 590 -1.19 -63.18 3.57
N LEU A 591 -1.95 -63.23 2.47
CA LEU A 591 -1.86 -64.32 1.48
C LEU A 591 -0.49 -64.32 0.79
N GLU A 592 0.04 -63.15 0.45
CA GLU A 592 1.40 -63.01 -0.08
C GLU A 592 2.47 -63.54 0.91
N GLN A 593 2.31 -63.26 2.21
CA GLN A 593 3.18 -63.83 3.25
C GLN A 593 3.07 -65.35 3.37
N LYS A 594 1.93 -65.95 2.98
CA LYS A 594 1.75 -67.40 2.86
C LYS A 594 2.22 -67.97 1.52
N GLY A 595 2.80 -67.15 0.64
CA GLY A 595 3.44 -67.56 -0.61
C GLY A 595 2.58 -67.41 -1.86
N PHE A 596 1.41 -66.76 -1.78
CA PHE A 596 0.59 -66.47 -2.95
C PHE A 596 1.21 -65.35 -3.77
N THR A 597 1.08 -65.40 -5.09
CA THR A 597 1.43 -64.25 -5.95
C THR A 597 0.40 -63.12 -5.75
N PRO A 598 0.74 -61.86 -6.08
CA PRO A 598 -0.20 -60.74 -5.94
C PRO A 598 -1.53 -60.96 -6.67
N LEU A 599 -1.49 -61.56 -7.86
CA LEU A 599 -2.69 -61.84 -8.64
C LEU A 599 -3.56 -62.92 -7.97
N GLU A 600 -2.95 -64.00 -7.51
CA GLU A 600 -3.66 -65.06 -6.78
C GLU A 600 -4.26 -64.55 -5.46
N SER A 601 -3.54 -63.68 -4.76
CA SER A 601 -4.02 -63.03 -3.54
C SER A 601 -5.23 -62.14 -3.80
N MET A 602 -5.20 -61.33 -4.87
CA MET A 602 -6.34 -60.50 -5.27
C MET A 602 -7.54 -61.33 -5.69
N ASP A 603 -7.35 -62.33 -6.55
CA ASP A 603 -8.42 -63.24 -6.98
C ASP A 603 -9.06 -63.97 -5.77
N PHE A 604 -8.25 -64.37 -4.80
CA PHE A 604 -8.73 -65.01 -3.59
C PHE A 604 -9.55 -64.03 -2.72
N VAL A 605 -9.11 -62.79 -2.59
CA VAL A 605 -9.84 -61.75 -1.85
C VAL A 605 -11.13 -61.35 -2.56
N ASP A 606 -11.14 -61.25 -3.89
CA ASP A 606 -12.35 -60.99 -4.68
C ASP A 606 -13.40 -62.09 -4.51
N ASN A 607 -12.96 -63.35 -4.35
CA ASN A 607 -13.85 -64.46 -4.00
C ASN A 607 -14.45 -64.31 -2.60
N ILE A 608 -13.67 -63.82 -1.62
CA ILE A 608 -14.16 -63.52 -0.27
C ILE A 608 -15.17 -62.37 -0.32
N VAL A 609 -14.86 -61.28 -1.04
CA VAL A 609 -15.76 -60.12 -1.22
C VAL A 609 -17.07 -60.58 -1.86
N SER A 610 -16.99 -61.34 -2.95
CA SER A 610 -18.15 -61.88 -3.66
C SER A 610 -19.00 -62.77 -2.75
N TYR A 611 -18.37 -63.63 -1.94
CA TYR A 611 -19.06 -64.43 -0.94
C TYR A 611 -19.79 -63.56 0.09
N CYS A 612 -19.17 -62.49 0.59
CA CYS A 612 -19.78 -61.57 1.54
C CYS A 612 -21.01 -60.88 0.94
N VAL A 613 -20.87 -60.35 -0.29
CA VAL A 613 -21.95 -59.68 -1.02
C VAL A 613 -23.15 -60.62 -1.24
N LEU A 614 -22.91 -61.86 -1.65
CA LEU A 614 -23.96 -62.87 -1.82
C LEU A 614 -24.73 -63.18 -0.53
N HIS A 615 -24.10 -63.00 0.63
CA HIS A 615 -24.72 -63.22 1.95
C HIS A 615 -25.20 -61.92 2.61
N GLY A 616 -25.24 -60.80 1.87
CA GLY A 616 -25.66 -59.50 2.40
C GLY A 616 -24.75 -58.96 3.51
N ARG A 617 -23.50 -59.43 3.59
CA ARG A 617 -22.49 -59.01 4.57
C ARG A 617 -21.43 -58.16 3.88
N LYS A 618 -20.77 -57.30 4.66
CA LYS A 618 -19.53 -56.63 4.22
C LYS A 618 -18.32 -57.43 4.70
N VAL A 619 -17.19 -57.35 4.00
CA VAL A 619 -15.95 -58.06 4.38
C VAL A 619 -15.56 -57.70 5.81
N GLU A 620 -15.66 -56.42 6.17
CA GLU A 620 -15.33 -55.90 7.51
C GLU A 620 -16.27 -56.41 8.62
N SER A 621 -17.38 -57.07 8.26
CA SER A 621 -18.37 -57.63 9.20
C SER A 621 -18.27 -59.14 9.39
N VAL A 622 -17.36 -59.82 8.69
CA VAL A 622 -17.14 -61.27 8.83
C VAL A 622 -16.18 -61.55 9.99
N SER A 623 -16.54 -62.47 10.89
CA SER A 623 -15.67 -62.89 11.98
C SER A 623 -14.49 -63.70 11.46
N VAL A 624 -13.37 -63.67 12.19
CA VAL A 624 -12.20 -64.49 11.83
C VAL A 624 -12.54 -65.97 11.91
N GLU A 625 -13.38 -66.38 12.86
CA GLU A 625 -13.88 -67.75 12.97
C GLU A 625 -14.65 -68.19 11.72
N ASP A 626 -15.53 -67.35 11.18
CA ASP A 626 -16.28 -67.64 9.95
C ASP A 626 -15.31 -67.79 8.76
N LEU A 627 -14.30 -66.92 8.68
CA LEU A 627 -13.24 -67.01 7.65
C LEU A 627 -12.40 -68.28 7.81
N LYS A 628 -12.00 -68.65 9.03
CA LYS A 628 -11.22 -69.86 9.32
C LYS A 628 -11.98 -71.13 9.00
N GLN A 629 -13.28 -71.18 9.33
CA GLN A 629 -14.14 -72.30 9.01
C GLN A 629 -14.27 -72.50 7.50
N LYS A 630 -14.39 -71.42 6.74
CA LYS A 630 -14.55 -71.47 5.29
C LYS A 630 -13.23 -71.65 4.54
N TRP A 631 -12.17 -70.99 5.01
CA TRP A 631 -10.84 -70.93 4.43
C TRP A 631 -9.78 -71.16 5.53
N PRO A 632 -9.34 -72.41 5.73
CA PRO A 632 -8.38 -72.78 6.79
C PRO A 632 -7.02 -72.06 6.72
N ILE A 633 -6.67 -71.46 5.57
CA ILE A 633 -5.44 -70.67 5.39
C ILE A 633 -5.32 -69.48 6.34
N PHE A 634 -6.44 -68.99 6.90
CA PHE A 634 -6.48 -67.86 7.84
C PHE A 634 -6.27 -68.23 9.32
N GLY A 635 -5.64 -69.38 9.61
CA GLY A 635 -5.46 -69.90 10.97
C GLY A 635 -4.86 -68.93 12.00
N ASP A 636 -3.92 -68.08 11.60
CA ASP A 636 -3.24 -67.07 12.43
C ASP A 636 -3.55 -65.61 12.02
N LEU A 637 -4.66 -65.40 11.30
CA LEU A 637 -5.06 -64.08 10.80
C LEU A 637 -5.31 -63.04 11.92
N GLU A 638 -5.76 -63.47 13.10
CA GLU A 638 -6.02 -62.59 14.26
C GLU A 638 -4.79 -61.78 14.66
N ASN A 639 -3.59 -62.34 14.50
CA ASN A 639 -2.33 -61.65 14.81
C ASN A 639 -2.09 -60.43 13.89
N HIS A 640 -2.72 -60.39 12.71
CA HIS A 640 -2.54 -59.34 11.70
C HIS A 640 -3.70 -58.32 11.65
N MET A 641 -4.75 -58.55 12.45
CA MET A 641 -6.03 -57.83 12.40
C MET A 641 -6.11 -56.61 13.33
N ILE A 642 -5.13 -56.45 14.21
CA ILE A 642 -5.04 -55.33 15.16
C ILE A 642 -4.34 -54.15 14.44
N ALA A 643 -4.93 -52.96 14.50
CA ALA A 643 -4.40 -51.76 13.84
C ALA A 643 -2.95 -51.43 14.24
N ALA A 644 -2.53 -51.76 15.46
CA ALA A 644 -1.14 -51.64 15.90
C ALA A 644 -0.22 -52.67 15.24
N THR A 645 -0.68 -53.91 15.06
CA THR A 645 0.12 -54.98 14.44
C THR A 645 0.20 -54.83 12.93
N SER A 646 -0.82 -54.25 12.28
CA SER A 646 -0.77 -53.97 10.83
C SER A 646 0.29 -52.92 10.47
N LEU A 647 0.69 -52.04 11.39
CA LEU A 647 1.83 -51.13 11.16
C LEU A 647 3.15 -51.88 11.00
N ASN A 648 3.31 -53.07 11.60
CA ASN A 648 4.51 -53.89 11.49
C ASN A 648 4.71 -54.52 10.09
N LEU A 649 3.68 -54.42 9.23
CA LEU A 649 3.77 -54.81 7.82
C LEU A 649 4.62 -53.81 7.03
N PHE A 650 4.64 -52.54 7.44
CA PHE A 650 5.38 -51.48 6.77
C PHE A 650 6.82 -51.43 7.29
N ARG A 651 7.77 -51.90 6.49
CA ARG A 651 9.18 -52.03 6.90
C ARG A 651 10.17 -51.28 6.02
N SER A 652 9.73 -50.81 4.85
CA SER A 652 10.60 -50.07 3.94
C SER A 652 10.90 -48.67 4.49
N GLU A 653 11.99 -48.08 4.00
CA GLU A 653 12.32 -46.67 4.27
C GLU A 653 11.13 -45.76 3.91
N GLY A 654 10.87 -44.76 4.76
CA GLY A 654 9.80 -43.79 4.57
C GLY A 654 8.39 -44.34 4.79
N SER A 655 8.23 -45.61 5.20
CA SER A 655 6.92 -46.22 5.43
C SER A 655 6.31 -45.86 6.80
N ALA A 656 5.05 -46.25 7.02
CA ALA A 656 4.28 -45.96 8.24
C ALA A 656 4.60 -46.87 9.44
N GLY A 657 5.60 -47.75 9.32
CA GLY A 657 6.01 -48.64 10.43
C GLY A 657 6.72 -47.89 11.55
N ALA A 658 6.65 -48.43 12.77
CA ALA A 658 7.21 -47.78 13.97
C ALA A 658 8.70 -47.45 13.83
N ASP A 659 9.52 -48.40 13.38
CA ASP A 659 10.97 -48.22 13.20
C ASP A 659 11.30 -47.16 12.13
N SER A 660 10.51 -47.13 11.05
CA SER A 660 10.63 -46.15 9.98
C SER A 660 10.26 -44.75 10.47
N ILE A 661 9.20 -44.60 11.26
CA ILE A 661 8.80 -43.33 11.86
C ILE A 661 9.87 -42.82 12.82
N ASP A 662 10.49 -43.70 13.60
CA ASP A 662 11.59 -43.33 14.51
C ASP A 662 12.81 -42.82 13.77
N THR A 663 13.14 -43.48 12.66
CA THR A 663 14.21 -43.02 11.77
C THR A 663 13.87 -41.65 11.18
N GLN A 664 12.63 -41.46 10.68
CA GLN A 664 12.17 -40.17 10.14
C GLN A 664 12.22 -39.06 11.19
N LEU A 665 11.70 -39.29 12.40
CA LEU A 665 11.72 -38.32 13.49
C LEU A 665 13.15 -37.93 13.87
N THR A 666 14.03 -38.93 14.03
CA THR A 666 15.45 -38.71 14.36
C THR A 666 16.14 -37.85 13.28
N ASN A 667 15.93 -38.19 12.01
CA ASN A 667 16.49 -37.43 10.88
C ASN A 667 15.99 -35.98 10.85
N TRP A 668 14.69 -35.78 11.09
CA TRP A 668 14.10 -34.44 11.11
C TRP A 668 14.57 -33.61 12.31
N MET A 669 14.68 -34.20 13.50
CA MET A 669 15.22 -33.54 14.68
C MET A 669 16.67 -33.11 14.45
N LEU A 670 17.50 -33.99 13.87
CA LEU A 670 18.89 -33.67 13.52
C LEU A 670 18.97 -32.53 12.49
N LYS A 671 18.18 -32.60 11.41
CA LYS A 671 18.17 -31.59 10.34
C LYS A 671 17.68 -30.22 10.82
N LEU A 672 16.74 -30.19 11.76
CA LEU A 672 16.18 -28.96 12.33
C LEU A 672 16.96 -28.45 13.56
N GLY A 673 18.00 -29.16 14.01
CA GLY A 673 18.78 -28.79 15.20
C GLY A 673 18.01 -28.89 16.51
N MET A 674 17.01 -29.77 16.57
CA MET A 674 16.23 -30.03 17.79
C MET A 674 17.04 -30.90 18.75
N THR A 675 17.07 -30.52 20.03
CA THR A 675 17.65 -31.36 21.09
C THR A 675 16.64 -32.44 21.49
N SER A 676 17.15 -33.65 21.73
CA SER A 676 16.39 -34.85 22.07
C SER A 676 15.67 -34.77 23.40
#